data_AF-A0A8J4TCE5-F1
#
_entry.id   AF-A0A8J4TCE5-F1
#
_cell.length_a   1.000
_cell.length_b   1.000
_cell.length_c   1.000
_cell.angle_alpha   90.00
_cell.angle_beta   90.00
_cell.angle_gamma   90.00
#
_symmetry.space_group_name_H-M   'P 1'
#
loop_
_entity.id
_entity.type
_entity.pdbx_description
1 polymer ?
#
loop_
_entity_poly.entity_id
_entity_poly.type
_entity_poly.pdbx_seq_one_letter_code
_entity_poly.pdbx_strand_id
1 'polypeptide(L)'
;MTPVTENLPTLSGDLFTYADRNQDYWSGFFTSRPNLKSLVRVLESELRAAELLYSYAQYLIGLQQSLLTVRPVIENLYHNLTEARRSLGLFQHHDGVTGTAKPHVVDDYTKRLISAIKEVRLVSTISAAYLLLLSSPHKFSNPRLPVGPDVRDLLQNVAAQSDKPDDQGSKVLSLENRFIANSLPQPELYDFTNSELARIVYLFNPLPNKRTVSMDLHVHGKLDGLRATQLRNVETTTQTEEHALPLQIEPLLIDLTKQTTDDLISHVRIGSVVMEPMSLTRVQLNTEAVDGTPGGHIPTKVTWPSSSSDDIVLRSDIIELRFDGRTGFLKLMKLPDNPKVRLVRGPVTEELTVFTPLVNHTVRLYKDKFHVTAQALEIENTVDLSDLNNLELVMRIRTNITGKVGNPARTFYTDSNCFQFIRRSYHEKLPLQGNLYPMTCATFFDGGHETNSDSEPAAAAPSLPSSLLRLTLLSAQSLGITSQVEGELSVWLDRRAPKDDDRGLDAALLGRWIAASKFRVLLEEVIPAKTHDDLTDVVPQLTLTAHLVLLDLLRPVQRFSVDPHLASLMSPWLTLMPQFMLPCAYEVVSLKTFHSPAVLLKSASSPSGSQLGLVLRRLPTFTPTVGLGTPQQTSFCNADVTDEIDIQSMFSSLKLRYAANTRRVTMVPEPNEQLNWRSTIRLRSIGLEAFLLR
;
A
#
# COMPACT_ATOMS: atom_id res chain seq x y z
N MET A 1 -18.04 -54.33 18.97
CA MET A 1 -17.22 -53.60 17.96
C MET A 1 -16.60 -52.42 18.67
N THR A 2 -15.30 -52.46 18.92
CA THR A 2 -14.53 -51.29 19.37
C THR A 2 -14.46 -50.30 18.20
N PRO A 3 -14.74 -49.00 18.40
CA PRO A 3 -14.59 -48.03 17.33
C PRO A 3 -13.10 -47.96 16.98
N VAL A 4 -12.76 -48.31 15.74
CA VAL A 4 -11.45 -47.99 15.19
C VAL A 4 -11.43 -46.47 15.06
N THR A 5 -10.76 -45.78 15.98
CA THR A 5 -10.39 -44.39 15.78
C THR A 5 -9.32 -44.40 14.69
N GLU A 6 -9.72 -44.19 13.44
CA GLU A 6 -8.75 -43.99 12.36
C GLU A 6 -7.95 -42.71 12.67
N ASN A 7 -6.66 -42.89 12.97
CA ASN A 7 -5.74 -41.78 13.14
C ASN A 7 -5.40 -41.22 11.76
N LEU A 8 -6.08 -40.13 11.37
CA LEU A 8 -5.78 -39.40 10.14
C LEU A 8 -4.39 -38.74 10.23
N PRO A 9 -3.60 -38.73 9.14
CA PRO A 9 -2.29 -38.07 9.12
C PRO A 9 -2.45 -36.53 9.17
N THR A 10 -1.49 -35.85 9.80
CA THR A 10 -1.35 -34.40 9.76
C THR A 10 -0.46 -33.97 8.59
N LEU A 11 -0.85 -32.92 7.87
CA LEU A 11 -0.09 -32.35 6.75
C LEU A 11 0.05 -30.83 6.96
N SER A 12 1.26 -30.31 6.76
CA SER A 12 1.56 -28.87 6.75
C SER A 12 2.35 -28.48 5.50
N GLY A 13 2.29 -27.21 5.13
CA GLY A 13 2.86 -26.68 3.89
C GLY A 13 1.78 -26.19 2.93
N ASP A 14 2.15 -26.01 1.67
CA ASP A 14 1.23 -25.66 0.58
C ASP A 14 1.40 -26.61 -0.61
N LEU A 15 0.56 -26.41 -1.63
CA LEU A 15 0.51 -27.25 -2.83
C LEU A 15 1.00 -26.50 -4.08
N PHE A 16 2.00 -25.64 -3.91
CA PHE A 16 2.69 -24.97 -5.01
C PHE A 16 4.05 -25.64 -5.30
N THR A 17 4.46 -25.80 -6.56
CA THR A 17 3.77 -25.37 -7.79
C THR A 17 3.08 -26.54 -8.46
N TYR A 18 1.79 -26.39 -8.72
CA TYR A 18 0.95 -27.41 -9.32
C TYR A 18 1.43 -27.78 -10.73
N ALA A 19 1.46 -29.08 -11.01
CA ALA A 19 1.59 -29.64 -12.35
C ALA A 19 0.57 -30.78 -12.48
N ASP A 20 -0.24 -30.74 -13.52
CA ASP A 20 -1.24 -31.77 -13.79
C ASP A 20 -0.65 -32.98 -14.53
N ARG A 21 0.37 -32.74 -15.37
CA ARG A 21 1.06 -33.76 -16.17
C ARG A 21 2.54 -33.42 -16.34
N ASN A 22 3.40 -34.43 -16.27
CA ASN A 22 4.83 -34.33 -16.62
C ASN A 22 5.52 -33.07 -16.03
N GLN A 23 5.93 -32.14 -16.89
CA GLN A 23 6.63 -30.89 -16.55
C GLN A 23 5.78 -29.64 -16.85
N ASP A 24 4.47 -29.80 -16.98
CA ASP A 24 3.51 -28.73 -17.26
C ASP A 24 3.14 -28.03 -15.95
N TYR A 25 4.07 -27.25 -15.41
CA TYR A 25 3.85 -26.49 -14.18
C TYR A 25 3.01 -25.24 -14.45
N TRP A 26 1.99 -25.03 -13.65
CA TRP A 26 1.06 -23.92 -13.75
C TRP A 26 1.62 -22.69 -13.03
N SER A 27 2.84 -22.28 -13.38
CA SER A 27 3.48 -21.07 -12.80
C SER A 27 3.31 -19.83 -13.66
N GLY A 28 2.92 -19.96 -14.93
CA GLY A 28 2.70 -18.82 -15.82
C GLY A 28 1.58 -17.88 -15.35
N PHE A 29 0.55 -18.38 -14.68
CA PHE A 29 -0.55 -17.54 -14.18
C PHE A 29 -0.14 -16.66 -12.99
N PHE A 30 1.00 -16.92 -12.35
CA PHE A 30 1.54 -16.02 -11.33
C PHE A 30 1.82 -14.62 -11.87
N THR A 31 2.11 -14.49 -13.18
CA THR A 31 2.41 -13.21 -13.84
C THR A 31 1.43 -12.83 -14.96
N SER A 32 0.57 -13.73 -15.43
CA SER A 32 -0.34 -13.44 -16.56
C SER A 32 -1.27 -12.24 -16.27
N ARG A 33 -1.32 -11.26 -17.20
CA ARG A 33 -2.09 -10.00 -17.08
C ARG A 33 -1.73 -9.19 -15.81
N PRO A 34 -0.45 -8.82 -15.64
CA PRO A 34 0.03 -8.18 -14.41
C PRO A 34 -0.61 -6.80 -14.18
N ASN A 35 -1.04 -6.11 -15.25
CA ASN A 35 -1.78 -4.85 -15.14
C ASN A 35 -3.08 -4.99 -14.33
N LEU A 36 -3.80 -6.11 -14.43
CA LEU A 36 -5.00 -6.36 -13.63
C LEU A 36 -4.69 -6.84 -12.22
N LYS A 37 -3.56 -7.54 -12.03
CA LYS A 37 -3.04 -7.88 -10.69
C LYS A 37 -2.66 -6.62 -9.90
N SER A 38 -2.15 -5.59 -10.57
CA SER A 38 -1.95 -4.26 -9.97
C SER A 38 -3.27 -3.54 -9.72
N LEU A 39 -4.19 -3.54 -10.69
CA LEU A 39 -5.48 -2.83 -10.58
C LEU A 39 -6.34 -3.35 -9.42
N VAL A 40 -6.37 -4.67 -9.19
CA VAL A 40 -7.13 -5.24 -8.07
C VAL A 40 -6.56 -4.83 -6.71
N ARG A 41 -5.25 -4.67 -6.58
CA ARG A 41 -4.61 -4.19 -5.33
C ARG A 41 -4.96 -2.74 -5.03
N VAL A 42 -5.08 -1.91 -6.08
CA VAL A 42 -5.63 -0.56 -5.96
C VAL A 42 -7.05 -0.60 -5.42
N LEU A 43 -7.96 -1.35 -6.08
CA LEU A 43 -9.35 -1.48 -5.63
C LEU A 43 -9.46 -2.02 -4.19
N GLU A 44 -8.66 -3.02 -3.83
CA GLU A 44 -8.62 -3.58 -2.49
C GLU A 44 -8.25 -2.52 -1.43
N SER A 45 -7.20 -1.73 -1.70
CA SER A 45 -6.75 -0.67 -0.80
C SER A 45 -7.76 0.46 -0.67
N GLU A 46 -8.36 0.89 -1.78
CA GLU A 46 -9.29 2.01 -1.82
C GLU A 46 -10.66 1.62 -1.25
N LEU A 47 -11.12 0.40 -1.49
CA LEU A 47 -12.34 -0.14 -0.87
C LEU A 47 -12.19 -0.18 0.66
N ARG A 48 -11.05 -0.66 1.17
CA ARG A 48 -10.79 -0.67 2.62
C ARG A 48 -10.83 0.75 3.20
N ALA A 49 -10.21 1.72 2.53
CA ALA A 49 -10.22 3.11 2.98
C ALA A 49 -11.64 3.72 2.95
N ALA A 50 -12.42 3.42 1.91
CA ALA A 50 -13.81 3.84 1.78
C ALA A 50 -14.68 3.22 2.88
N GLU A 51 -14.51 1.93 3.20
CA GLU A 51 -15.23 1.28 4.31
C GLU A 51 -14.92 1.94 5.65
N LEU A 52 -13.66 2.29 5.93
CA LEU A 52 -13.25 2.97 7.16
C LEU A 52 -13.96 4.33 7.29
N LEU A 53 -13.83 5.18 6.27
CA LEU A 53 -14.43 6.52 6.25
C LEU A 53 -15.96 6.45 6.34
N TYR A 54 -16.57 5.58 5.51
CA TYR A 54 -18.02 5.39 5.50
C TYR A 54 -18.55 4.91 6.85
N SER A 55 -17.86 3.96 7.48
CA SER A 55 -18.31 3.38 8.75
C SER A 55 -18.29 4.39 9.89
N TYR A 56 -17.25 5.23 9.93
CA TYR A 56 -17.18 6.36 10.86
C TYR A 56 -18.26 7.40 10.56
N ALA A 57 -18.42 7.79 9.29
CA ALA A 57 -19.43 8.76 8.88
C ALA A 57 -20.82 8.29 9.29
N GLN A 58 -21.24 7.11 8.82
CA GLN A 58 -22.56 6.52 9.06
C GLN A 58 -22.87 6.39 10.56
N TYR A 59 -21.91 5.92 11.36
CA TYR A 59 -22.12 5.76 12.80
C TYR A 59 -22.31 7.11 13.49
N LEU A 60 -21.48 8.12 13.18
CA LEU A 60 -21.59 9.46 13.78
C LEU A 60 -22.89 10.18 13.39
N ILE A 61 -23.43 9.96 12.18
CA ILE A 61 -24.76 10.49 11.80
C ILE A 61 -25.84 9.89 12.69
N GLY A 62 -25.78 8.57 12.91
CA GLY A 62 -26.75 7.84 13.72
C GLY A 62 -26.84 8.36 15.16
N LEU A 63 -25.76 8.95 15.68
CA LEU A 63 -25.74 9.55 17.03
C LEU A 63 -26.39 10.94 17.11
N GLN A 64 -26.59 11.64 15.99
CA GLN A 64 -27.06 13.03 15.98
C GLN A 64 -28.45 13.18 15.35
N GLN A 65 -29.48 13.33 16.17
CA GLN A 65 -30.89 13.47 15.73
C GLN A 65 -31.12 14.60 14.72
N SER A 66 -30.33 15.66 14.81
CA SER A 66 -30.46 16.83 13.97
C SER A 66 -29.87 16.65 12.55
N LEU A 67 -29.17 15.54 12.31
CA LEU A 67 -28.57 15.17 11.02
C LEU A 67 -29.39 14.16 10.22
N LEU A 68 -30.60 13.83 10.70
CA LEU A 68 -31.51 12.90 10.02
C LEU A 68 -31.85 13.33 8.58
N THR A 69 -31.75 14.62 8.26
CA THR A 69 -31.99 15.14 6.90
C THR A 69 -30.88 14.82 5.90
N VAL A 70 -29.65 14.59 6.38
CA VAL A 70 -28.48 14.23 5.55
C VAL A 70 -28.27 12.71 5.51
N ARG A 71 -28.85 11.98 6.45
CA ARG A 71 -28.79 10.51 6.54
C ARG A 71 -29.05 9.77 5.21
N PRO A 72 -30.05 10.11 4.38
CA PRO A 72 -30.29 9.41 3.12
C PRO A 72 -29.12 9.51 2.13
N VAL A 73 -28.38 10.62 2.13
CA VAL A 73 -27.21 10.82 1.26
C VAL A 73 -26.15 9.76 1.54
N ILE A 74 -25.84 9.56 2.82
CA ILE A 74 -24.81 8.60 3.23
C ILE A 74 -25.35 7.17 3.13
N GLU A 75 -26.61 6.91 3.48
CA GLU A 75 -27.19 5.57 3.29
C GLU A 75 -27.20 5.11 1.82
N ASN A 76 -27.37 6.04 0.87
CA ASN A 76 -27.28 5.73 -0.56
C ASN A 76 -25.88 5.25 -1.00
N LEU A 77 -24.81 5.74 -0.36
CA LEU A 77 -23.43 5.33 -0.64
C LEU A 77 -23.16 3.85 -0.35
N TYR A 78 -24.01 3.21 0.46
CA TYR A 78 -23.86 1.79 0.76
C TYR A 78 -23.98 0.91 -0.48
N HIS A 79 -24.79 1.32 -1.45
CA HIS A 79 -24.93 0.61 -2.72
C HIS A 79 -23.61 0.58 -3.49
N ASN A 80 -22.91 1.71 -3.56
CA ASN A 80 -21.60 1.85 -4.21
C ASN A 80 -20.56 0.91 -3.57
N LEU A 81 -20.52 0.85 -2.22
CA LEU A 81 -19.69 -0.13 -1.50
C LEU A 81 -20.07 -1.58 -1.81
N THR A 82 -21.37 -1.87 -1.96
CA THR A 82 -21.85 -3.23 -2.27
C THR A 82 -21.42 -3.67 -3.66
N GLU A 83 -21.54 -2.80 -4.67
CA GLU A 83 -21.10 -3.10 -6.03
C GLU A 83 -19.57 -3.23 -6.14
N ALA A 84 -18.83 -2.40 -5.40
CA ALA A 84 -17.38 -2.53 -5.33
C ALA A 84 -16.93 -3.85 -4.68
N ARG A 85 -17.56 -4.27 -3.56
CA ARG A 85 -17.29 -5.57 -2.92
C ARG A 85 -17.60 -6.74 -3.87
N ARG A 86 -18.72 -6.69 -4.59
CA ARG A 86 -19.11 -7.71 -5.59
C ARG A 86 -18.11 -7.80 -6.72
N SER A 87 -17.66 -6.66 -7.24
CA SER A 87 -16.67 -6.59 -8.33
C SER A 87 -15.31 -7.13 -7.89
N LEU A 88 -14.83 -6.71 -6.71
CA LEU A 88 -13.58 -7.22 -6.12
C LEU A 88 -13.66 -8.73 -5.89
N GLY A 89 -14.76 -9.21 -5.28
CA GLY A 89 -14.98 -10.63 -4.97
C GLY A 89 -15.10 -11.49 -6.23
N LEU A 90 -15.81 -11.03 -7.25
CA LEU A 90 -15.91 -11.70 -8.55
C LEU A 90 -14.54 -11.81 -9.21
N PHE A 91 -13.71 -10.77 -9.15
CA PHE A 91 -12.37 -10.81 -9.74
C PHE A 91 -11.40 -11.74 -8.99
N GLN A 92 -11.65 -12.07 -7.72
CA GLN A 92 -10.89 -13.12 -7.02
C GLN A 92 -11.14 -14.54 -7.57
N HIS A 93 -12.07 -14.69 -8.52
CA HIS A 93 -12.25 -15.94 -9.27
C HIS A 93 -10.92 -16.44 -9.82
N HIS A 94 -10.75 -17.77 -9.85
CA HIS A 94 -9.52 -18.43 -10.30
C HIS A 94 -9.25 -18.30 -11.80
N ASP A 95 -10.13 -17.64 -12.57
CA ASP A 95 -9.85 -17.14 -13.93
C ASP A 95 -9.86 -15.61 -14.05
N GLY A 96 -10.19 -14.90 -12.96
CA GLY A 96 -10.10 -13.44 -12.88
C GLY A 96 -8.68 -13.01 -12.56
N VAL A 97 -8.33 -13.03 -11.27
CA VAL A 97 -7.03 -12.54 -10.76
C VAL A 97 -5.84 -13.31 -11.32
N THR A 98 -6.01 -14.57 -11.72
CA THR A 98 -4.98 -15.41 -12.35
C THR A 98 -4.65 -14.96 -13.77
N GLY A 99 -5.56 -14.25 -14.44
CA GLY A 99 -5.41 -13.79 -15.81
C GLY A 99 -5.68 -14.86 -16.88
N THR A 100 -6.35 -15.96 -16.51
CA THR A 100 -6.62 -17.13 -17.37
C THR A 100 -8.00 -17.11 -18.04
N ALA A 101 -8.72 -15.98 -18.04
CA ALA A 101 -9.97 -15.84 -18.78
C ALA A 101 -9.78 -15.37 -20.25
N LYS A 102 -10.81 -15.62 -21.08
CA LYS A 102 -10.88 -15.17 -22.47
C LYS A 102 -10.83 -13.64 -22.56
N PRO A 103 -10.31 -13.06 -23.66
CA PRO A 103 -10.15 -11.60 -23.79
C PRO A 103 -11.40 -10.78 -23.45
N HIS A 104 -12.59 -11.18 -23.95
CA HIS A 104 -13.83 -10.44 -23.68
C HIS A 104 -14.29 -10.53 -22.21
N VAL A 105 -13.98 -11.62 -21.50
CA VAL A 105 -14.26 -11.76 -20.07
C VAL A 105 -13.30 -10.88 -19.27
N VAL A 106 -12.05 -10.81 -19.70
CA VAL A 106 -11.03 -9.91 -19.12
C VAL A 106 -11.42 -8.45 -19.31
N ASP A 107 -11.99 -8.08 -20.46
CA ASP A 107 -12.54 -6.75 -20.68
C ASP A 107 -13.70 -6.44 -19.73
N ASP A 108 -14.59 -7.41 -19.46
CA ASP A 108 -15.67 -7.27 -18.46
C ASP A 108 -15.10 -7.07 -17.05
N TYR A 109 -14.14 -7.90 -16.64
CA TYR A 109 -13.44 -7.72 -15.36
C TYR A 109 -12.79 -6.34 -15.25
N THR A 110 -12.10 -5.90 -16.31
CA THR A 110 -11.44 -4.58 -16.34
C THR A 110 -12.45 -3.45 -16.16
N LYS A 111 -13.59 -3.49 -16.88
CA LYS A 111 -14.66 -2.49 -16.74
C LYS A 111 -15.24 -2.47 -15.33
N ARG A 112 -15.50 -3.63 -14.74
CA ARG A 112 -16.00 -3.76 -13.36
C ARG A 112 -15.03 -3.21 -12.32
N LEU A 113 -13.74 -3.55 -12.43
CA LEU A 113 -12.71 -3.04 -11.53
C LEU A 113 -12.58 -1.52 -11.62
N ILE A 114 -12.51 -0.96 -12.84
CA ILE A 114 -12.43 0.49 -13.04
C ILE A 114 -13.68 1.20 -12.50
N SER A 115 -14.88 0.65 -12.76
CA SER A 115 -16.13 1.19 -12.23
C SER A 115 -16.11 1.16 -10.69
N ALA A 116 -15.77 0.02 -10.10
CA ALA A 116 -15.70 -0.13 -8.64
C ALA A 116 -14.71 0.85 -7.99
N ILE A 117 -13.57 1.14 -8.62
CA ILE A 117 -12.61 2.16 -8.16
C ILE A 117 -13.28 3.55 -8.12
N LYS A 118 -14.02 3.93 -9.17
CA LYS A 118 -14.77 5.20 -9.19
C LYS A 118 -15.79 5.25 -8.05
N GLU A 119 -16.53 4.16 -7.85
CA GLU A 119 -17.52 4.03 -6.78
C GLU A 119 -16.92 4.22 -5.38
N VAL A 120 -15.81 3.55 -5.05
CA VAL A 120 -15.20 3.67 -3.71
C VAL A 120 -14.55 5.03 -3.49
N ARG A 121 -13.98 5.66 -4.53
CA ARG A 121 -13.46 7.03 -4.43
C ARG A 121 -14.56 8.02 -4.13
N LEU A 122 -15.72 7.86 -4.75
CA LEU A 122 -16.90 8.67 -4.43
C LEU A 122 -17.28 8.51 -2.96
N VAL A 123 -17.40 7.28 -2.47
CA VAL A 123 -17.72 7.00 -1.06
C VAL A 123 -16.71 7.63 -0.11
N SER A 124 -15.41 7.44 -0.37
CA SER A 124 -14.33 8.05 0.42
C SER A 124 -14.43 9.57 0.45
N THR A 125 -14.62 10.20 -0.72
CA THR A 125 -14.65 11.66 -0.88
C THR A 125 -15.79 12.28 -0.08
N ILE A 126 -17.01 11.75 -0.24
CA ILE A 126 -18.20 12.25 0.47
C ILE A 126 -18.09 11.98 1.96
N SER A 127 -17.65 10.77 2.36
CA SER A 127 -17.52 10.41 3.77
C SER A 127 -16.47 11.27 4.48
N ALA A 128 -15.33 11.54 3.84
CA ALA A 128 -14.29 12.42 4.36
C ALA A 128 -14.79 13.86 4.52
N ALA A 129 -15.45 14.41 3.50
CA ALA A 129 -16.03 15.74 3.55
C ALA A 129 -17.02 15.88 4.71
N TYR A 130 -17.90 14.89 4.88
CA TYR A 130 -18.87 14.86 5.96
C TYR A 130 -18.19 14.84 7.34
N LEU A 131 -17.22 13.95 7.54
CA LEU A 131 -16.48 13.84 8.80
C LEU A 131 -15.76 15.15 9.19
N LEU A 132 -15.15 15.82 8.22
CA LEU A 132 -14.45 17.09 8.41
C LEU A 132 -15.41 18.24 8.76
N LEU A 133 -16.60 18.28 8.16
CA LEU A 133 -17.64 19.25 8.48
C LEU A 133 -18.22 19.04 9.88
N LEU A 134 -18.48 17.78 10.28
CA LEU A 134 -18.96 17.47 11.63
C LEU A 134 -18.00 17.86 12.75
N SER A 135 -16.71 17.86 12.43
CA SER A 135 -15.63 18.13 13.39
C SER A 135 -15.24 19.61 13.43
N SER A 136 -15.91 20.46 12.65
CA SER A 136 -15.56 21.87 12.51
C SER A 136 -15.75 22.66 13.83
N PRO A 137 -14.78 23.52 14.22
CA PRO A 137 -14.87 24.37 15.40
C PRO A 137 -15.89 25.52 15.25
N HIS A 138 -16.32 25.84 14.03
CA HIS A 138 -17.48 26.70 13.76
C HIS A 138 -18.79 25.99 14.12
N LYS A 139 -18.87 25.47 15.35
CA LYS A 139 -20.06 24.83 15.90
C LYS A 139 -21.23 25.79 15.76
N PHE A 140 -22.04 25.47 14.77
CA PHE A 140 -23.41 25.85 14.51
C PHE A 140 -24.06 26.56 15.69
N SER A 141 -24.44 27.82 15.48
CA SER A 141 -24.99 28.73 16.48
C SER A 141 -26.30 28.24 17.13
N ASN A 142 -26.83 27.08 16.71
CA ASN A 142 -28.05 26.49 17.21
C ASN A 142 -27.90 25.00 17.57
N PRO A 143 -27.97 24.64 18.88
CA PRO A 143 -27.92 23.25 19.34
C PRO A 143 -29.05 22.35 18.81
N ARG A 144 -30.13 22.93 18.25
CA ARG A 144 -31.29 22.19 17.70
C ARG A 144 -31.17 21.92 16.20
N LEU A 145 -30.31 22.65 15.47
CA LEU A 145 -30.09 22.55 14.02
C LEU A 145 -28.59 22.80 13.72
N PRO A 146 -27.72 21.81 13.95
CA PRO A 146 -26.29 21.91 13.78
C PRO A 146 -25.83 21.68 12.34
N VAL A 147 -26.69 21.93 11.35
CA VAL A 147 -26.30 22.07 9.94
C VAL A 147 -27.17 23.19 9.40
N GLY A 148 -26.57 24.36 9.17
CA GLY A 148 -27.25 25.46 8.49
C GLY A 148 -27.70 25.01 7.09
N PRO A 149 -28.74 25.63 6.51
CA PRO A 149 -29.19 25.32 5.14
C PRO A 149 -28.02 25.27 4.15
N ASP A 150 -27.05 26.20 4.27
CA ASP A 150 -25.87 26.24 3.40
C ASP A 150 -25.01 24.97 3.45
N VAL A 151 -24.78 24.38 4.64
CA VAL A 151 -23.98 23.15 4.78
C VAL A 151 -24.79 21.93 4.37
N ARG A 152 -26.11 21.93 4.59
CA ARG A 152 -27.00 20.86 4.12
C ARG A 152 -27.06 20.85 2.60
N ASP A 153 -27.28 22.00 2.00
CA ASP A 153 -27.35 22.18 0.55
C ASP A 153 -25.98 21.85 -0.05
N LEU A 154 -24.88 22.21 0.60
CA LEU A 154 -23.53 21.84 0.20
C LEU A 154 -23.28 20.34 0.26
N LEU A 155 -23.72 19.65 1.32
CA LEU A 155 -23.63 18.18 1.43
C LEU A 155 -24.53 17.47 0.42
N GLN A 156 -25.73 17.99 0.17
CA GLN A 156 -26.64 17.50 -0.87
C GLN A 156 -26.08 17.76 -2.28
N ASN A 157 -25.42 18.90 -2.49
CA ASN A 157 -24.76 19.24 -3.76
C ASN A 157 -23.51 18.38 -3.98
N VAL A 158 -22.68 18.14 -2.97
CA VAL A 158 -21.55 17.21 -3.04
C VAL A 158 -22.04 15.79 -3.38
N ALA A 159 -23.20 15.39 -2.87
CA ALA A 159 -23.85 14.14 -3.23
C ALA A 159 -24.49 14.15 -4.63
N ALA A 160 -25.10 15.26 -5.07
CA ALA A 160 -25.74 15.38 -6.38
C ALA A 160 -24.73 15.55 -7.53
N GLN A 161 -23.55 16.11 -7.26
CA GLN A 161 -22.43 16.21 -8.20
C GLN A 161 -21.80 14.84 -8.50
N SER A 162 -22.11 13.81 -7.70
CA SER A 162 -21.60 12.45 -7.88
C SER A 162 -22.10 11.71 -9.12
N ASP A 163 -23.20 12.15 -9.73
CA ASP A 163 -23.73 11.58 -10.97
C ASP A 163 -22.93 12.02 -12.22
N LYS A 164 -21.97 12.95 -12.08
CA LYS A 164 -21.09 13.42 -13.15
C LYS A 164 -19.64 13.60 -12.66
N PRO A 165 -18.88 12.50 -12.49
CA PRO A 165 -17.52 12.54 -11.93
C PRO A 165 -16.50 13.34 -12.75
N ASP A 166 -16.81 13.69 -14.00
CA ASP A 166 -15.95 14.48 -14.91
C ASP A 166 -16.36 15.98 -14.99
N ASP A 167 -17.30 16.45 -14.16
CA ASP A 167 -17.75 17.85 -14.19
C ASP A 167 -16.82 18.76 -13.36
N GLN A 168 -16.26 19.79 -14.01
CA GLN A 168 -15.33 20.78 -13.42
C GLN A 168 -15.97 21.64 -12.32
N GLY A 169 -17.29 21.49 -12.06
CA GLY A 169 -18.01 22.15 -10.98
C GLY A 169 -18.00 21.44 -9.62
N SER A 170 -17.32 20.28 -9.51
CA SER A 170 -17.28 19.48 -8.29
C SER A 170 -16.45 20.12 -7.19
N LYS A 171 -17.04 20.33 -6.00
CA LYS A 171 -16.37 21.02 -4.88
C LYS A 171 -15.38 20.15 -4.09
N VAL A 172 -15.45 18.83 -4.27
CA VAL A 172 -14.51 17.86 -3.71
C VAL A 172 -14.21 16.80 -4.75
N LEU A 173 -12.93 16.57 -5.05
CA LEU A 173 -12.51 15.62 -6.08
C LEU A 173 -11.37 14.73 -5.59
N SER A 174 -11.41 13.45 -5.93
CA SER A 174 -10.26 12.56 -5.73
C SER A 174 -9.12 12.95 -6.67
N LEU A 175 -7.90 13.02 -6.15
CA LEU A 175 -6.68 13.29 -6.92
C LEU A 175 -5.91 12.00 -7.28
N GLU A 176 -6.56 10.85 -7.12
CA GLU A 176 -5.95 9.55 -7.44
C GLU A 176 -5.99 9.27 -8.94
N ASN A 177 -4.99 8.52 -9.43
CA ASN A 177 -4.82 8.27 -10.87
C ASN A 177 -6.10 7.68 -11.50
N ARG A 178 -6.46 8.16 -12.68
CA ARG A 178 -7.54 7.61 -13.51
C ARG A 178 -7.05 6.36 -14.24
N PHE A 179 -7.91 5.34 -14.27
CA PHE A 179 -7.60 4.08 -14.94
C PHE A 179 -8.38 3.97 -16.26
N ILE A 180 -7.64 3.67 -17.32
CA ILE A 180 -8.17 3.38 -18.65
C ILE A 180 -7.71 1.96 -19.01
N ALA A 181 -8.60 1.18 -19.61
CA ALA A 181 -8.29 -0.19 -19.99
C ALA A 181 -7.01 -0.25 -20.84
N ASN A 182 -6.14 -1.22 -20.53
CA ASN A 182 -4.89 -1.51 -21.23
C ASN A 182 -3.84 -0.38 -21.24
N SER A 183 -4.09 0.75 -20.58
CA SER A 183 -3.19 1.91 -20.54
C SER A 183 -2.51 2.04 -19.18
N LEU A 184 -1.45 2.84 -19.11
CA LEU A 184 -0.91 3.27 -17.82
C LEU A 184 -1.94 4.09 -17.03
N PRO A 185 -1.91 4.04 -15.69
CA PRO A 185 -2.68 4.95 -14.86
C PRO A 185 -2.34 6.40 -15.24
N GLN A 186 -3.36 7.21 -15.50
CA GLN A 186 -3.18 8.62 -15.85
C GLN A 186 -3.31 9.48 -14.60
N PRO A 187 -2.34 10.34 -14.29
CA PRO A 187 -2.46 11.24 -13.15
C PRO A 187 -3.58 12.26 -13.36
N GLU A 188 -4.22 12.68 -12.27
CA GLU A 188 -5.16 13.80 -12.30
C GLU A 188 -4.40 15.12 -12.34
N LEU A 189 -4.73 15.99 -13.30
CA LEU A 189 -4.09 17.29 -13.44
C LEU A 189 -4.77 18.30 -12.51
N TYR A 190 -4.02 18.83 -11.56
CA TYR A 190 -4.50 19.84 -10.65
C TYR A 190 -4.25 21.24 -11.21
N ASP A 191 -5.32 22.02 -11.36
CA ASP A 191 -5.29 23.30 -12.07
C ASP A 191 -4.81 24.45 -11.17
N PHE A 192 -3.72 25.09 -11.57
CA PHE A 192 -3.09 26.28 -10.98
C PHE A 192 -3.10 27.49 -11.93
N THR A 193 -3.91 27.47 -13.00
CA THR A 193 -4.03 28.61 -13.94
C THR A 193 -4.54 29.89 -13.26
N ASN A 194 -5.43 29.76 -12.26
CA ASN A 194 -5.83 30.87 -11.40
C ASN A 194 -4.95 30.94 -10.14
N SER A 195 -4.00 31.89 -10.13
CA SER A 195 -3.01 32.12 -9.08
C SER A 195 -3.54 32.82 -7.82
N GLU A 196 -4.77 33.37 -7.85
CA GLU A 196 -5.33 34.14 -6.73
C GLU A 196 -6.00 33.26 -5.65
N LEU A 197 -6.26 31.99 -5.96
CA LEU A 197 -6.96 31.07 -5.06
C LEU A 197 -5.98 30.09 -4.42
N ALA A 198 -5.99 30.01 -3.09
CA ALA A 198 -5.32 28.92 -2.38
C ALA A 198 -5.84 27.56 -2.87
N ARG A 199 -4.98 26.55 -2.91
CA ARG A 199 -5.35 25.18 -3.31
C ARG A 199 -5.28 24.27 -2.09
N ILE A 200 -6.36 23.56 -1.79
CA ILE A 200 -6.47 22.75 -0.58
C ILE A 200 -6.52 21.26 -0.94
N VAL A 201 -5.63 20.47 -0.32
CA VAL A 201 -5.58 19.02 -0.47
C VAL A 201 -5.72 18.38 0.90
N TYR A 202 -6.67 17.45 1.04
CA TYR A 202 -6.77 16.59 2.21
C TYR A 202 -6.18 15.22 1.92
N LEU A 203 -5.43 14.69 2.87
CA LEU A 203 -4.87 13.35 2.83
C LEU A 203 -5.54 12.49 3.89
N PHE A 204 -5.98 11.29 3.52
CA PHE A 204 -6.46 10.28 4.47
C PHE A 204 -5.39 9.23 4.74
N ASN A 205 -5.02 9.05 6.01
CA ASN A 205 -4.23 7.93 6.50
C ASN A 205 -5.19 6.79 6.88
N PRO A 206 -5.23 5.65 6.16
CA PRO A 206 -6.09 4.52 6.48
C PRO A 206 -5.43 3.53 7.46
N LEU A 207 -4.25 3.86 8.03
CA LEU A 207 -3.54 3.03 9.00
C LEU A 207 -3.81 3.52 10.43
N PRO A 208 -3.86 2.61 11.43
CA PRO A 208 -4.11 2.93 12.83
C PRO A 208 -2.86 3.44 13.58
N ASN A 209 -1.83 3.86 12.84
CA ASN A 209 -0.57 4.36 13.37
C ASN A 209 -0.21 5.69 12.69
N LYS A 210 0.51 6.53 13.44
CA LYS A 210 1.08 7.78 12.93
C LYS A 210 2.04 7.46 11.79
N ARG A 211 2.04 8.26 10.72
CA ARG A 211 3.01 8.14 9.62
C ARG A 211 3.36 9.48 8.99
N THR A 212 4.56 9.55 8.44
CA THR A 212 5.02 10.66 7.62
C THR A 212 5.07 10.20 6.17
N VAL A 213 4.42 10.95 5.28
CA VAL A 213 4.32 10.61 3.86
C VAL A 213 4.81 11.76 2.98
N SER A 214 5.14 11.43 1.74
CA SER A 214 5.25 12.39 0.65
C SER A 214 4.04 12.25 -0.27
N MET A 215 3.64 13.36 -0.88
CA MET A 215 2.59 13.37 -1.90
C MET A 215 3.10 13.95 -3.21
N ASP A 216 2.66 13.33 -4.29
CA ASP A 216 2.99 13.75 -5.65
C ASP A 216 1.74 14.38 -6.28
N LEU A 217 1.90 15.47 -7.02
CA LEU A 217 0.83 16.15 -7.76
C LEU A 217 1.30 16.41 -9.19
N HIS A 218 0.41 16.21 -10.15
CA HIS A 218 0.63 16.70 -11.52
C HIS A 218 -0.16 17.99 -11.65
N VAL A 219 0.52 19.08 -12.00
CA VAL A 219 -0.03 20.43 -11.95
C VAL A 219 0.00 21.04 -13.33
N HIS A 220 -1.09 21.70 -13.71
CA HIS A 220 -1.18 22.54 -14.89
C HIS A 220 -1.24 24.02 -14.48
N GLY A 221 -0.32 24.85 -14.96
CA GLY A 221 -0.30 26.29 -14.67
C GLY A 221 1.01 26.78 -14.07
N LYS A 222 1.04 28.06 -13.66
CA LYS A 222 2.23 28.70 -13.11
C LYS A 222 2.40 28.35 -11.62
N LEU A 223 3.64 28.06 -11.23
CA LEU A 223 4.01 27.64 -9.89
C LEU A 223 4.99 28.62 -9.21
N ASP A 224 5.09 29.84 -9.72
CA ASP A 224 5.95 30.88 -9.16
C ASP A 224 5.57 31.14 -7.69
N GLY A 225 6.57 31.13 -6.80
CA GLY A 225 6.36 31.33 -5.37
C GLY A 225 5.52 30.24 -4.69
N LEU A 226 5.37 29.04 -5.28
CA LEU A 226 4.61 27.95 -4.68
C LEU A 226 5.17 27.60 -3.29
N ARG A 227 4.30 27.65 -2.28
CA ARG A 227 4.56 27.19 -0.91
C ARG A 227 3.54 26.13 -0.54
N ALA A 228 4.01 25.10 0.13
CA ALA A 228 3.16 24.08 0.74
C ALA A 228 3.28 24.15 2.25
N THR A 229 2.15 24.11 2.93
CA THR A 229 2.09 24.20 4.39
C THR A 229 1.12 23.17 4.99
N GLN A 230 1.43 22.77 6.22
CA GLN A 230 0.60 21.89 7.02
C GLN A 230 0.41 22.49 8.42
N LEU A 231 -0.83 22.54 8.90
CA LEU A 231 -1.10 22.87 10.30
C LEU A 231 -0.79 21.68 11.20
N ARG A 232 -0.03 21.91 12.27
CA ARG A 232 0.29 20.88 13.29
C ARG A 232 0.15 21.45 14.71
N ASN A 233 -0.09 20.57 15.67
CA ASN A 233 -0.06 20.92 17.09
C ASN A 233 1.40 21.09 17.53
N VAL A 234 1.68 22.11 18.34
CA VAL A 234 2.99 22.26 18.98
C VAL A 234 3.03 21.32 20.20
N GLU A 235 4.02 20.42 20.27
CA GLU A 235 4.10 19.36 21.30
C GLU A 235 4.04 19.88 22.76
N THR A 236 4.28 21.17 22.99
CA THR A 236 4.35 21.80 24.31
C THR A 236 3.20 22.77 24.62
N THR A 237 2.27 23.03 23.69
CA THR A 237 1.16 23.97 23.91
C THR A 237 -0.15 23.49 23.25
N THR A 238 -1.27 24.09 23.63
CA THR A 238 -2.56 23.92 22.91
C THR A 238 -2.63 24.76 21.63
N GLN A 239 -1.53 25.40 21.22
CA GLN A 239 -1.48 26.24 20.02
C GLN A 239 -1.10 25.39 18.80
N THR A 240 -1.61 25.83 17.66
CA THR A 240 -1.42 25.19 16.35
C THR A 240 -0.57 26.11 15.49
N GLU A 241 0.45 25.56 14.86
CA GLU A 241 1.39 26.29 14.01
C GLU A 241 1.34 25.77 12.57
N GLU A 242 1.55 26.69 11.63
CA GLU A 242 1.67 26.38 10.23
C GLU A 242 3.13 26.05 9.91
N HIS A 243 3.38 24.84 9.40
CA HIS A 243 4.72 24.38 9.07
C HIS A 243 4.89 24.27 7.56
N ALA A 244 5.98 24.87 7.06
CA ALA A 244 6.38 24.73 5.67
C ALA A 244 6.83 23.30 5.36
N LEU A 245 6.40 22.78 4.21
CA LEU A 245 6.75 21.46 3.70
C LEU A 245 7.80 21.60 2.58
N PRO A 246 8.81 20.71 2.52
CA PRO A 246 9.77 20.69 1.42
C PRO A 246 9.06 20.41 0.09
N LEU A 247 9.42 21.18 -0.94
CA LEU A 247 8.89 21.08 -2.29
C LEU A 247 9.98 20.68 -3.28
N GLN A 248 9.60 19.85 -4.24
CA GLN A 248 10.42 19.51 -5.40
C GLN A 248 9.55 19.61 -6.64
N ILE A 249 9.83 20.58 -7.50
CA ILE A 249 9.10 20.82 -8.75
C ILE A 249 9.96 20.34 -9.92
N GLU A 250 9.37 19.51 -10.77
CA GLU A 250 10.00 18.94 -11.95
C GLU A 250 9.16 19.29 -13.19
N PRO A 251 9.73 19.84 -14.27
CA PRO A 251 8.99 19.97 -15.52
C PRO A 251 8.69 18.57 -16.09
N LEU A 252 7.45 18.33 -16.53
CA LEU A 252 7.13 17.10 -17.25
C LEU A 252 7.69 17.21 -18.68
N LEU A 253 8.62 16.31 -19.02
CA LEU A 253 9.11 16.12 -20.39
C LEU A 253 8.01 15.45 -21.23
N ILE A 254 6.97 16.20 -21.58
CA ILE A 254 6.06 15.85 -22.67
C ILE A 254 6.66 16.45 -23.93
N ASP A 255 7.11 15.59 -24.85
CA ASP A 255 7.60 15.90 -26.21
C ASP A 255 7.95 17.38 -26.47
N LEU A 256 9.22 17.75 -26.22
CA LEU A 256 9.77 19.11 -26.40
C LEU A 256 9.57 19.69 -27.82
N THR A 257 9.07 18.89 -28.77
CA THR A 257 8.77 19.32 -30.14
C THR A 257 7.37 19.91 -30.31
N LYS A 258 6.49 19.82 -29.29
CA LYS A 258 5.07 20.25 -29.38
C LYS A 258 4.61 21.27 -28.35
N GLN A 259 5.46 21.70 -27.42
CA GLN A 259 5.06 22.74 -26.46
C GLN A 259 4.97 24.11 -27.13
N THR A 260 3.75 24.60 -27.31
CA THR A 260 3.47 26.03 -27.25
C THR A 260 3.71 26.52 -25.82
N THR A 261 4.17 27.76 -25.65
CA THR A 261 4.56 28.37 -24.37
C THR A 261 3.47 28.43 -23.29
N ASP A 262 2.25 28.01 -23.60
CA ASP A 262 1.06 28.18 -22.76
C ASP A 262 0.65 26.94 -21.93
N ASP A 263 1.14 25.73 -22.24
CA ASP A 263 0.80 24.48 -21.50
C ASP A 263 1.95 24.03 -20.57
N LEU A 264 2.11 24.72 -19.44
CA LEU A 264 3.09 24.39 -18.40
C LEU A 264 2.53 23.28 -17.49
N ILE A 265 2.93 22.03 -17.75
CA ILE A 265 2.63 20.90 -16.86
C ILE A 265 3.88 20.55 -16.03
N SER A 266 3.74 20.50 -14.72
CA SER A 266 4.82 20.17 -13.78
C SER A 266 4.44 19.04 -12.83
N HIS A 267 5.42 18.22 -12.46
CA HIS A 267 5.32 17.24 -11.39
C HIS A 267 5.84 17.84 -10.09
N VAL A 268 4.98 17.94 -9.08
CA VAL A 268 5.29 18.56 -7.78
C VAL A 268 5.27 17.48 -6.71
N ARG A 269 6.42 17.26 -6.06
CA ARG A 269 6.52 16.41 -4.86
C ARG A 269 6.57 17.26 -3.62
N ILE A 270 5.78 16.86 -2.62
CA ILE A 270 5.61 17.58 -1.37
C ILE A 270 5.92 16.60 -0.23
N GLY A 271 7.02 16.87 0.47
CA GLY A 271 7.57 15.95 1.46
C GLY A 271 7.11 16.23 2.89
N SER A 272 7.24 15.21 3.72
CA SER A 272 7.12 15.25 5.18
C SER A 272 5.75 15.64 5.75
N VAL A 273 4.66 15.24 5.10
CA VAL A 273 3.31 15.41 5.64
C VAL A 273 3.13 14.44 6.80
N VAL A 274 2.99 14.97 8.02
CA VAL A 274 2.84 14.16 9.25
C VAL A 274 1.37 13.87 9.49
N MET A 275 0.99 12.60 9.63
CA MET A 275 -0.40 12.19 9.75
C MET A 275 -0.62 11.35 11.00
N GLU A 276 -1.66 11.67 11.76
CA GLU A 276 -2.07 10.92 12.94
C GLU A 276 -2.76 9.58 12.57
N PRO A 277 -2.92 8.65 13.52
CA PRO A 277 -3.68 7.41 13.32
C PRO A 277 -5.07 7.66 12.73
N MET A 278 -5.40 6.93 11.65
CA MET A 278 -6.69 7.03 10.96
C MET A 278 -7.18 8.47 10.80
N SER A 279 -6.40 9.32 10.15
CA SER A 279 -6.64 10.78 10.14
C SER A 279 -6.82 11.37 8.75
N LEU A 280 -7.59 12.46 8.69
CA LEU A 280 -7.67 13.40 7.58
C LEU A 280 -6.82 14.62 7.91
N THR A 281 -5.89 14.98 7.03
CA THR A 281 -4.92 16.07 7.25
C THR A 281 -4.93 17.01 6.06
N ARG A 282 -5.09 18.32 6.30
CA ARG A 282 -5.03 19.36 5.28
C ARG A 282 -3.58 19.76 4.97
N VAL A 283 -3.30 19.87 3.67
CA VAL A 283 -2.14 20.57 3.12
C VAL A 283 -2.67 21.74 2.29
N GLN A 284 -2.13 22.93 2.53
CA GLN A 284 -2.46 24.13 1.79
C GLN A 284 -1.32 24.50 0.84
N LEU A 285 -1.68 24.84 -0.40
CA LEU A 285 -0.75 25.24 -1.45
C LEU A 285 -1.11 26.67 -1.86
N ASN A 286 -0.15 27.59 -1.73
CA ASN A 286 -0.32 29.00 -2.07
C ASN A 286 0.75 29.39 -3.10
N THR A 287 0.36 30.14 -4.12
CA THR A 287 1.28 30.80 -5.06
C THR A 287 1.34 32.28 -4.70
N GLU A 288 2.52 32.81 -4.39
CA GLU A 288 2.72 34.25 -4.18
C GLU A 288 3.14 34.93 -5.50
N ALA A 289 2.66 36.15 -5.76
CA ALA A 289 3.25 37.01 -6.78
C ALA A 289 4.62 37.49 -6.29
N VAL A 290 5.70 36.95 -6.87
CA VAL A 290 7.06 37.38 -6.52
C VAL A 290 7.52 38.45 -7.49
N ASP A 291 7.55 39.71 -7.03
CA ASP A 291 8.43 40.74 -7.58
C ASP A 291 9.87 40.42 -7.14
N GLY A 292 10.66 39.78 -8.02
CA GLY A 292 12.12 39.71 -7.87
C GLY A 292 12.76 38.34 -8.04
N THR A 293 13.59 38.24 -9.08
CA THR A 293 14.70 37.30 -9.39
C THR A 293 14.60 35.81 -8.99
N PRO A 294 14.75 34.87 -9.95
CA PRO A 294 14.74 33.43 -9.66
C PRO A 294 15.94 33.04 -8.78
N GLY A 295 15.67 32.41 -7.64
CA GLY A 295 16.67 31.79 -6.77
C GLY A 295 17.42 30.68 -7.51
N GLY A 296 18.74 30.83 -7.58
CA GLY A 296 19.63 29.97 -8.37
C GLY A 296 19.56 28.49 -8.01
N HIS A 297 19.51 27.66 -9.04
CA HIS A 297 19.84 26.25 -8.95
C HIS A 297 21.32 26.08 -8.57
N ILE A 298 21.59 25.43 -7.45
CA ILE A 298 22.94 25.01 -7.05
C ILE A 298 23.16 23.59 -7.59
N PRO A 299 24.01 23.37 -8.61
CA PRO A 299 24.41 22.03 -9.00
C PRO A 299 25.41 21.49 -7.97
N THR A 300 24.97 20.57 -7.11
CA THR A 300 25.88 19.83 -6.24
C THR A 300 26.61 18.75 -7.04
N LYS A 301 27.92 18.95 -7.20
CA LYS A 301 28.84 17.97 -7.77
C LYS A 301 29.11 16.90 -6.69
N VAL A 302 28.55 15.71 -6.88
CA VAL A 302 28.72 14.57 -5.96
C VAL A 302 29.95 13.77 -6.39
N THR A 303 30.85 13.51 -5.44
CA THR A 303 31.98 12.59 -5.61
C THR A 303 31.62 11.20 -5.09
N TRP A 304 32.01 10.17 -5.85
CA TRP A 304 31.71 8.77 -5.56
C TRP A 304 32.77 8.15 -4.63
N PRO A 305 32.40 7.47 -3.54
CA PRO A 305 33.33 6.60 -2.82
C PRO A 305 33.57 5.29 -3.60
N SER A 306 34.76 4.71 -3.46
CA SER A 306 35.16 3.46 -4.11
C SER A 306 34.35 2.24 -3.62
N SER A 307 34.28 1.20 -4.45
CA SER A 307 33.53 -0.04 -4.25
C SER A 307 33.68 -0.65 -2.86
N SER A 308 32.57 -1.09 -2.25
CA SER A 308 32.56 -1.94 -1.04
C SER A 308 31.84 -3.26 -1.32
N SER A 309 32.00 -4.23 -0.42
CA SER A 309 31.40 -5.56 -0.50
C SER A 309 29.87 -5.59 -0.38
N ASP A 310 29.23 -4.50 0.01
CA ASP A 310 27.82 -4.52 0.45
C ASP A 310 26.87 -3.98 -0.64
N ASP A 311 27.20 -4.08 -1.92
CA ASP A 311 26.43 -3.44 -2.99
C ASP A 311 25.14 -4.21 -3.35
N ILE A 312 24.01 -3.50 -3.50
CA ILE A 312 22.79 -4.01 -4.11
C ILE A 312 22.89 -3.83 -5.62
N VAL A 313 22.86 -4.90 -6.40
CA VAL A 313 22.96 -4.84 -7.86
C VAL A 313 21.61 -5.17 -8.50
N LEU A 314 20.99 -4.18 -9.13
CA LEU A 314 19.83 -4.37 -10.01
C LEU A 314 20.33 -4.62 -11.42
N ARG A 315 20.01 -5.78 -12.00
CA ARG A 315 20.50 -6.14 -13.35
C ARG A 315 19.41 -6.73 -14.21
N SER A 316 19.36 -6.28 -15.46
CA SER A 316 18.68 -6.94 -16.56
C SER A 316 19.70 -7.30 -17.66
N ASP A 317 19.23 -7.85 -18.78
CA ASP A 317 20.10 -8.14 -19.93
C ASP A 317 20.61 -6.86 -20.62
N ILE A 318 20.05 -5.69 -20.25
CA ILE A 318 20.35 -4.38 -20.86
C ILE A 318 20.95 -3.36 -19.88
N ILE A 319 20.64 -3.42 -18.59
CA ILE A 319 21.06 -2.42 -17.59
C ILE A 319 21.67 -3.12 -16.37
N GLU A 320 22.73 -2.56 -15.78
CA GLU A 320 23.23 -2.90 -14.44
C GLU A 320 23.36 -1.62 -13.61
N LEU A 321 22.58 -1.52 -12.54
CA LEU A 321 22.69 -0.46 -11.53
C LEU A 321 23.23 -1.08 -10.24
N ARG A 322 24.25 -0.47 -9.66
CA ARG A 322 24.76 -0.84 -8.34
C ARG A 322 24.47 0.27 -7.37
N PHE A 323 23.95 -0.07 -6.20
CA PHE A 323 23.69 0.83 -5.09
C PHE A 323 24.53 0.38 -3.91
N ASP A 324 25.01 1.32 -3.12
CA ASP A 324 25.60 1.04 -1.83
C ASP A 324 24.53 0.43 -0.91
N GLY A 325 24.71 -0.79 -0.42
CA GLY A 325 23.67 -1.45 0.37
C GLY A 325 23.49 -0.89 1.79
N ARG A 326 24.38 -0.02 2.27
CA ARG A 326 24.21 0.64 3.59
C ARG A 326 23.45 1.95 3.49
N THR A 327 23.70 2.72 2.42
CA THR A 327 23.16 4.07 2.24
C THR A 327 22.06 4.13 1.19
N GLY A 328 21.92 3.09 0.37
CA GLY A 328 21.00 3.02 -0.77
C GLY A 328 21.42 3.89 -1.96
N PHE A 329 22.51 4.67 -1.86
CA PHE A 329 22.93 5.57 -2.93
C PHE A 329 23.46 4.81 -4.14
N LEU A 330 23.14 5.29 -5.35
CA LEU A 330 23.70 4.74 -6.58
C LEU A 330 25.23 4.83 -6.55
N LYS A 331 25.94 3.73 -6.84
CA LYS A 331 27.40 3.64 -6.94
C LYS A 331 27.89 3.51 -8.36
N LEU A 332 27.22 2.70 -9.18
CA LEU A 332 27.65 2.39 -10.54
C LEU A 332 26.45 2.15 -11.45
N MET A 333 26.63 2.49 -12.71
CA MET A 333 25.63 2.35 -13.75
C MET A 333 26.33 1.86 -15.02
N LYS A 334 26.01 0.65 -15.46
CA LYS A 334 26.29 0.19 -16.82
C LYS A 334 24.98 0.19 -17.59
N LEU A 335 25.01 0.85 -18.73
CA LEU A 335 23.86 1.02 -19.59
C LEU A 335 24.20 0.51 -20.98
N PRO A 336 23.20 0.22 -21.82
CA PRO A 336 23.47 -0.09 -23.23
C PRO A 336 24.08 1.14 -23.91
N ASP A 337 24.68 0.96 -25.08
CA ASP A 337 25.25 2.08 -25.85
C ASP A 337 24.15 3.11 -26.18
N ASN A 338 24.35 4.37 -25.76
CA ASN A 338 23.42 5.51 -25.90
C ASN A 338 22.04 5.36 -25.23
N PRO A 339 21.97 5.19 -23.91
CA PRO A 339 20.73 5.06 -23.17
C PRO A 339 20.04 6.43 -23.01
N LYS A 340 18.72 6.48 -23.19
CA LYS A 340 17.96 7.66 -22.73
C LYS A 340 17.76 7.53 -21.22
N VAL A 341 18.23 8.51 -20.47
CA VAL A 341 18.18 8.53 -19.00
C VAL A 341 17.62 9.86 -18.52
N ARG A 342 16.78 9.83 -17.48
CA ARG A 342 16.36 11.01 -16.72
C ARG A 342 16.86 10.87 -15.29
N LEU A 343 17.66 11.83 -14.85
CA LEU A 343 18.11 11.95 -13.47
C LEU A 343 17.44 13.18 -12.85
N VAL A 344 16.78 12.97 -11.72
CA VAL A 344 16.16 14.02 -10.92
C VAL A 344 16.80 14.01 -9.54
N ARG A 345 17.22 15.19 -9.09
CA ARG A 345 17.72 15.39 -7.73
C ARG A 345 16.97 16.57 -7.12
N GLY A 346 16.28 16.31 -6.01
CA GLY A 346 15.64 17.37 -5.24
C GLY A 346 15.71 17.12 -3.74
N PRO A 347 15.08 18.00 -2.95
CA PRO A 347 15.07 17.90 -1.49
C PRO A 347 14.18 16.75 -0.97
N VAL A 348 13.18 16.31 -1.74
CA VAL A 348 12.26 15.23 -1.31
C VAL A 348 12.78 13.86 -1.76
N THR A 349 13.26 13.78 -3.00
CA THR A 349 13.67 12.51 -3.64
C THR A 349 14.90 12.66 -4.53
N GLU A 350 15.61 11.55 -4.72
CA GLU A 350 16.48 11.31 -5.85
C GLU A 350 15.89 10.21 -6.71
N GLU A 351 15.80 10.44 -8.01
CA GLU A 351 15.20 9.49 -8.94
C GLU A 351 16.05 9.35 -10.20
N LEU A 352 16.18 8.12 -10.65
CA LEU A 352 16.79 7.74 -11.91
C LEU A 352 15.77 6.94 -12.73
N THR A 353 15.42 7.41 -13.92
CA THR A 353 14.68 6.64 -14.92
C THR A 353 15.59 6.30 -16.08
N VAL A 354 15.68 5.01 -16.42
CA VAL A 354 16.32 4.52 -17.63
C VAL A 354 15.24 4.08 -18.61
N PHE A 355 15.25 4.68 -19.80
CA PHE A 355 14.31 4.35 -20.87
C PHE A 355 14.93 3.33 -21.81
N THR A 356 14.24 2.22 -22.00
CA THR A 356 14.62 1.17 -22.96
C THR A 356 13.41 0.83 -23.84
N PRO A 357 13.60 0.10 -24.94
CA PRO A 357 12.48 -0.21 -25.84
C PRO A 357 11.30 -0.94 -25.18
N LEU A 358 11.56 -1.80 -24.19
CA LEU A 358 10.54 -2.68 -23.57
C LEU A 358 10.22 -2.33 -22.12
N VAL A 359 11.14 -1.64 -21.43
CA VAL A 359 10.98 -1.30 -20.03
C VAL A 359 11.53 0.08 -19.72
N ASN A 360 10.70 0.93 -19.12
CA ASN A 360 11.18 2.09 -18.39
C ASN A 360 11.40 1.65 -16.95
N HIS A 361 12.66 1.72 -16.52
CA HIS A 361 13.09 1.30 -15.19
C HIS A 361 13.40 2.55 -14.37
N THR A 362 12.59 2.80 -13.34
CA THR A 362 12.76 3.92 -12.42
C THR A 362 13.19 3.41 -11.06
N VAL A 363 14.24 4.02 -10.51
CA VAL A 363 14.69 3.79 -9.15
C VAL A 363 14.64 5.10 -8.38
N ARG A 364 14.06 5.07 -7.18
CA ARG A 364 13.80 6.25 -6.37
C ARG A 364 14.24 6.05 -4.92
N LEU A 365 14.88 7.10 -4.38
CA LEU A 365 15.30 7.23 -2.99
C LEU A 365 14.56 8.40 -2.36
N TYR A 366 13.91 8.16 -1.23
CA TYR A 366 13.29 9.21 -0.43
C TYR A 366 14.31 9.75 0.57
N LYS A 367 14.41 11.08 0.67
CA LYS A 367 15.41 11.74 1.53
C LYS A 367 14.92 12.04 2.95
N ASP A 368 13.61 12.03 3.14
CA ASP A 368 13.01 12.27 4.44
C ASP A 368 13.21 11.06 5.36
N LYS A 369 14.15 11.17 6.29
CA LYS A 369 14.47 10.09 7.25
C LYS A 369 13.30 9.70 8.15
N PHE A 370 12.28 10.57 8.31
CA PHE A 370 11.07 10.27 9.07
C PHE A 370 10.02 9.51 8.25
N HIS A 371 10.17 9.50 6.93
CA HIS A 371 9.34 8.71 6.02
C HIS A 371 9.81 7.26 6.04
N VAL A 372 8.92 6.30 6.32
CA VAL A 372 9.30 4.88 6.42
C VAL A 372 9.94 4.36 5.12
N THR A 373 9.44 4.82 3.97
CA THR A 373 9.98 4.47 2.65
C THR A 373 11.40 4.99 2.40
N ALA A 374 11.93 5.94 3.18
CA ALA A 374 13.36 6.30 3.09
C ALA A 374 14.29 5.16 3.58
N GLN A 375 13.75 4.15 4.25
CA GLN A 375 14.48 2.94 4.65
C GLN A 375 14.56 1.89 3.52
N ALA A 376 14.00 2.16 2.35
CA ALA A 376 13.94 1.22 1.23
C ALA A 376 14.22 1.91 -0.10
N LEU A 377 14.77 1.15 -1.05
CA LEU A 377 14.86 1.55 -2.45
C LEU A 377 13.52 1.30 -3.12
N GLU A 378 12.90 2.32 -3.74
CA GLU A 378 11.73 2.11 -4.59
C GLU A 378 12.17 1.77 -6.02
N ILE A 379 11.54 0.75 -6.60
CA ILE A 379 11.69 0.38 -8.01
C ILE A 379 10.31 0.43 -8.66
N GLU A 380 10.21 1.16 -9.77
CA GLU A 380 9.04 1.16 -10.64
C GLU A 380 9.45 0.68 -12.03
N ASN A 381 8.77 -0.34 -12.56
CA ASN A 381 8.93 -0.74 -13.96
C ASN A 381 7.65 -0.49 -14.72
N THR A 382 7.76 0.19 -15.85
CA THR A 382 6.72 0.26 -16.88
C THR A 382 7.14 -0.60 -18.04
N VAL A 383 6.42 -1.69 -18.28
CA VAL A 383 6.74 -2.71 -19.27
C VAL A 383 5.70 -2.65 -20.40
N ASP A 384 6.17 -2.48 -21.62
CA ASP A 384 5.33 -2.50 -22.82
C ASP A 384 5.83 -3.59 -23.77
N LEU A 385 5.08 -4.68 -23.86
CA LEU A 385 5.32 -5.79 -24.77
C LEU A 385 4.29 -5.83 -25.91
N SER A 386 3.57 -4.73 -26.17
CA SER A 386 2.41 -4.71 -27.08
C SER A 386 2.74 -5.10 -28.53
N ASP A 387 3.97 -4.85 -28.96
CA ASP A 387 4.44 -5.16 -30.32
C ASP A 387 5.26 -6.47 -30.38
N LEU A 388 5.36 -7.20 -29.25
CA LEU A 388 6.11 -8.45 -29.16
C LEU A 388 5.21 -9.63 -28.85
N ASN A 389 5.55 -10.78 -29.44
CA ASN A 389 4.90 -12.05 -29.19
C ASN A 389 5.93 -13.04 -28.64
N ASN A 390 5.50 -13.96 -27.77
CA ASN A 390 6.32 -15.04 -27.21
C ASN A 390 7.52 -14.57 -26.39
N LEU A 391 7.29 -13.68 -25.43
CA LEU A 391 8.33 -13.12 -24.57
C LEU A 391 7.84 -13.04 -23.12
N GLU A 392 8.73 -13.36 -22.19
CA GLU A 392 8.55 -13.09 -20.76
C GLU A 392 9.69 -12.18 -20.30
N LEU A 393 9.36 -11.08 -19.61
CA LEU A 393 10.35 -10.14 -19.11
C LEU A 393 10.61 -10.41 -17.62
N VAL A 394 11.89 -10.56 -17.26
CA VAL A 394 12.31 -10.89 -15.90
C VAL A 394 13.26 -9.81 -15.36
N MET A 395 12.99 -9.34 -14.15
CA MET A 395 13.90 -8.50 -13.36
C MET A 395 14.71 -9.36 -12.41
N ARG A 396 16.04 -9.19 -12.39
CA ARG A 396 16.92 -9.90 -11.45
C ARG A 396 17.54 -8.92 -10.46
N ILE A 397 17.44 -9.27 -9.18
CA ILE A 397 18.07 -8.55 -8.06
C ILE A 397 19.16 -9.46 -7.53
N ARG A 398 20.41 -9.02 -7.59
CA ARG A 398 21.59 -9.81 -7.19
C ARG A 398 22.32 -9.14 -6.04
N THR A 399 22.74 -9.96 -5.09
CA THR A 399 23.67 -9.60 -4.01
C THR A 399 24.77 -10.65 -3.94
N ASN A 400 25.79 -10.36 -3.14
CA ASN A 400 26.83 -11.33 -2.75
C ASN A 400 26.47 -12.10 -1.46
N ILE A 401 25.22 -12.02 -1.01
CA ILE A 401 24.76 -12.76 0.17
C ILE A 401 24.78 -14.25 -0.16
N THR A 402 25.61 -14.99 0.56
CA THR A 402 25.71 -16.45 0.46
C THR A 402 24.87 -17.11 1.55
N GLY A 403 24.35 -18.29 1.27
CA GLY A 403 23.39 -18.99 2.12
C GLY A 403 23.89 -19.18 3.56
N LYS A 404 22.95 -19.17 4.49
CA LYS A 404 23.20 -19.44 5.91
C LYS A 404 23.83 -20.83 6.09
N VAL A 405 24.88 -20.93 6.90
CA VAL A 405 25.47 -22.21 7.33
C VAL A 405 24.38 -23.12 7.91
N GLY A 406 24.20 -24.32 7.33
CA GLY A 406 23.18 -25.29 7.73
C GLY A 406 21.84 -25.21 6.96
N ASN A 407 21.68 -24.27 6.02
CA ASN A 407 20.56 -24.28 5.07
C ASN A 407 21.02 -24.71 3.67
N PRO A 408 20.19 -25.44 2.89
CA PRO A 408 20.44 -25.63 1.47
C PRO A 408 20.63 -24.29 0.73
N ALA A 409 21.60 -24.28 -0.17
CA ALA A 409 21.85 -23.15 -1.08
C ALA A 409 20.55 -22.78 -1.81
N ARG A 410 20.33 -21.47 -2.04
CA ARG A 410 19.08 -20.94 -2.65
C ARG A 410 17.82 -21.22 -1.84
N THR A 411 17.93 -21.14 -0.51
CA THR A 411 16.77 -21.03 0.38
C THR A 411 16.28 -19.58 0.36
N PHE A 412 14.98 -19.40 0.14
CA PHE A 412 14.31 -18.10 0.21
C PHE A 412 12.89 -18.29 0.77
N TYR A 413 12.19 -17.21 1.08
CA TYR A 413 10.85 -17.25 1.67
C TYR A 413 9.89 -16.47 0.80
N THR A 414 8.74 -17.04 0.49
CA THR A 414 7.65 -16.33 -0.22
C THR A 414 6.45 -16.22 0.68
N ASP A 415 5.71 -15.12 0.58
CA ASP A 415 4.44 -15.00 1.26
C ASP A 415 3.38 -15.99 0.72
N SER A 416 2.43 -16.35 1.56
CA SER A 416 1.19 -17.04 1.22
C SER A 416 0.05 -16.07 1.46
N ASN A 417 -0.43 -15.44 0.38
CA ASN A 417 -1.49 -14.43 0.39
C ASN A 417 -1.24 -13.26 1.35
N CYS A 418 0.02 -12.86 1.54
CA CYS A 418 0.44 -11.85 2.54
C CYS A 418 0.10 -12.20 4.00
N PHE A 419 -0.30 -13.44 4.27
CA PHE A 419 -0.75 -13.89 5.58
C PHE A 419 0.37 -14.54 6.40
N GLN A 420 1.24 -15.31 5.77
CA GLN A 420 2.38 -15.96 6.40
C GLN A 420 3.49 -16.15 5.37
N PHE A 421 4.69 -16.52 5.81
CA PHE A 421 5.81 -16.83 4.91
C PHE A 421 6.11 -18.32 4.93
N ILE A 422 6.35 -18.87 3.75
CA ILE A 422 6.69 -20.27 3.54
C ILE A 422 8.13 -20.34 3.03
N ARG A 423 8.91 -21.22 3.64
CA ARG A 423 10.27 -21.52 3.20
C ARG A 423 10.24 -22.25 1.86
N ARG A 424 11.04 -21.77 0.90
CA ARG A 424 11.29 -22.37 -0.40
C ARG A 424 12.74 -22.79 -0.53
N SER A 425 12.99 -23.73 -1.42
CA SER A 425 14.34 -24.15 -1.79
C SER A 425 14.36 -24.48 -3.26
N TYR A 426 15.34 -23.97 -3.99
CA TYR A 426 15.50 -24.31 -5.39
C TYR A 426 15.94 -25.78 -5.53
N HIS A 427 15.22 -26.54 -6.34
CA HIS A 427 15.45 -27.96 -6.56
C HIS A 427 15.92 -28.21 -8.00
N GLU A 428 17.19 -28.60 -8.15
CA GLU A 428 17.79 -28.92 -9.47
C GLU A 428 17.10 -30.08 -10.21
N LYS A 429 16.45 -30.98 -9.46
CA LYS A 429 15.68 -32.09 -10.04
C LYS A 429 14.39 -31.62 -10.72
N LEU A 430 13.94 -30.39 -10.45
CA LEU A 430 12.76 -29.79 -11.06
C LEU A 430 13.20 -28.81 -12.15
N PRO A 431 12.45 -28.69 -13.26
CA PRO A 431 12.72 -27.65 -14.24
C PRO A 431 12.45 -26.26 -13.63
N LEU A 432 12.91 -25.19 -14.30
CA LEU A 432 12.78 -23.82 -13.82
C LEU A 432 11.34 -23.48 -13.41
N GLN A 433 10.37 -23.77 -14.27
CA GLN A 433 8.94 -23.50 -14.03
C GLN A 433 8.36 -24.23 -12.80
N GLY A 434 8.99 -25.32 -12.34
CA GLY A 434 8.63 -26.03 -11.11
C GLY A 434 9.22 -25.41 -9.84
N ASN A 435 10.19 -24.51 -9.98
CA ASN A 435 10.79 -23.73 -8.91
C ASN A 435 10.26 -22.29 -8.83
N LEU A 436 9.30 -21.91 -9.67
CA LEU A 436 8.62 -20.62 -9.58
C LEU A 436 7.52 -20.70 -8.53
N TYR A 437 7.39 -19.67 -7.71
CA TYR A 437 6.35 -19.54 -6.68
C TYR A 437 5.64 -18.19 -6.80
N PRO A 438 4.40 -18.06 -6.29
CA PRO A 438 3.74 -16.77 -6.22
C PRO A 438 4.39 -15.91 -5.11
N MET A 439 4.68 -14.66 -5.44
CA MET A 439 4.92 -13.59 -4.47
C MET A 439 3.71 -12.66 -4.55
N THR A 440 2.87 -12.63 -3.52
CA THR A 440 1.68 -11.79 -3.52
C THR A 440 1.90 -10.42 -2.89
N CYS A 441 2.95 -10.27 -2.07
CA CYS A 441 3.46 -8.98 -1.61
C CYS A 441 4.90 -8.98 -1.09
N ALA A 442 5.51 -10.11 -0.74
CA ALA A 442 6.84 -10.08 -0.16
C ALA A 442 7.62 -11.39 -0.34
N THR A 443 8.93 -11.24 -0.52
CA THR A 443 9.90 -12.32 -0.41
C THR A 443 11.13 -11.82 0.35
N PHE A 444 11.88 -12.74 0.95
CA PHE A 444 13.20 -12.42 1.50
C PHE A 444 14.09 -13.66 1.53
N PHE A 445 15.38 -13.44 1.69
CA PHE A 445 16.35 -14.49 2.01
C PHE A 445 17.44 -13.94 2.92
N ASP A 446 18.04 -14.84 3.70
CA ASP A 446 19.06 -14.54 4.72
C ASP A 446 20.36 -15.25 4.38
N GLY A 447 21.48 -14.60 4.70
CA GLY A 447 22.79 -15.19 4.48
C GLY A 447 23.92 -14.56 5.29
N GLY A 448 25.12 -15.13 5.10
CA GLY A 448 26.34 -14.65 5.74
C GLY A 448 26.86 -13.36 5.10
N HIS A 449 27.71 -12.66 5.84
CA HIS A 449 28.52 -11.56 5.35
C HIS A 449 29.94 -12.10 5.06
N GLU A 450 30.49 -11.87 3.86
CA GLU A 450 31.92 -12.12 3.64
C GLU A 450 32.72 -11.12 4.47
N THR A 451 33.25 -11.54 5.62
CA THR A 451 34.29 -10.77 6.29
C THR A 451 35.58 -10.97 5.50
N ASN A 452 36.08 -9.91 4.88
CA ASN A 452 37.46 -9.86 4.39
C ASN A 452 38.41 -10.05 5.59
N SER A 453 38.69 -11.29 5.93
CA SER A 453 39.72 -11.66 6.89
C SER A 453 40.48 -12.83 6.29
N ASP A 454 41.72 -12.56 5.87
CA ASP A 454 42.74 -13.53 5.47
C ASP A 454 43.16 -14.49 6.61
N SER A 455 42.29 -14.72 7.60
CA SER A 455 42.54 -15.64 8.71
C SER A 455 41.93 -17.00 8.37
N GLU A 456 42.78 -18.02 8.31
CA GLU A 456 42.41 -19.43 8.11
C GLU A 456 41.17 -19.85 8.94
N PRO A 457 40.35 -20.76 8.41
CA PRO A 457 39.22 -21.29 9.16
C PRO A 457 39.72 -22.15 10.33
N ALA A 458 39.62 -21.61 11.55
CA ALA A 458 39.84 -22.39 12.75
C ALA A 458 38.82 -23.54 12.83
N ALA A 459 39.32 -24.75 13.05
CA ALA A 459 38.58 -26.01 13.11
C ALA A 459 37.68 -26.14 14.37
N ALA A 460 36.81 -25.17 14.62
CA ALA A 460 35.75 -25.25 15.62
C ALA A 460 34.40 -25.41 14.92
N ALA A 461 33.52 -26.23 15.50
CA ALA A 461 32.15 -26.42 15.01
C ALA A 461 31.48 -25.06 14.74
N PRO A 462 30.73 -24.90 13.63
CA PRO A 462 30.22 -23.59 13.22
C PRO A 462 29.20 -23.10 14.24
N SER A 463 29.61 -22.19 15.12
CA SER A 463 28.68 -21.37 15.88
C SER A 463 27.92 -20.48 14.91
N LEU A 464 26.60 -20.38 15.09
CA LEU A 464 25.77 -19.51 14.25
C LEU A 464 26.28 -18.07 14.37
N PRO A 465 26.44 -17.31 13.26
CA PRO A 465 26.88 -15.93 13.34
C PRO A 465 25.91 -15.10 14.18
N SER A 466 26.44 -14.08 14.87
CA SER A 466 25.67 -13.19 15.75
C SER A 466 24.56 -12.43 15.01
N SER A 467 24.71 -12.26 13.70
CA SER A 467 23.80 -11.60 12.80
C SER A 467 23.91 -12.16 11.38
N LEU A 468 22.89 -11.95 10.56
CA LEU A 468 22.82 -12.32 9.15
C LEU A 468 22.42 -11.10 8.32
N LEU A 469 22.83 -11.07 7.06
CA LEU A 469 22.34 -10.08 6.11
C LEU A 469 21.07 -10.60 5.44
N ARG A 470 20.00 -9.79 5.44
CA ARG A 470 18.71 -10.09 4.84
C ARG A 470 18.44 -9.15 3.68
N LEU A 471 18.14 -9.71 2.51
CA LEU A 471 17.51 -8.96 1.42
C LEU A 471 16.00 -9.22 1.44
N THR A 472 15.21 -8.15 1.55
CA THR A 472 13.74 -8.20 1.45
C THR A 472 13.27 -7.48 0.21
N LEU A 473 12.44 -8.13 -0.60
CA LEU A 473 11.73 -7.52 -1.73
C LEU A 473 10.23 -7.50 -1.41
N LEU A 474 9.65 -6.31 -1.39
CA LEU A 474 8.22 -6.07 -1.23
C LEU A 474 7.61 -5.66 -2.59
N SER A 475 6.36 -6.03 -2.84
CA SER A 475 5.67 -5.86 -4.11
C SER A 475 4.27 -5.31 -3.92
N ALA A 476 3.88 -4.34 -4.74
CA ALA A 476 2.52 -3.79 -4.75
C ALA A 476 1.50 -4.68 -5.48
N GLN A 477 1.98 -5.67 -6.24
CA GLN A 477 1.17 -6.57 -7.06
C GLN A 477 1.68 -8.01 -6.97
N SER A 478 0.83 -9.00 -7.25
CA SER A 478 1.24 -10.40 -7.27
C SER A 478 1.97 -10.76 -8.57
N LEU A 479 3.11 -11.44 -8.45
CA LEU A 479 3.96 -11.86 -9.57
C LEU A 479 4.64 -13.21 -9.28
N GLY A 480 5.16 -13.88 -10.31
CA GLY A 480 5.99 -15.07 -10.18
C GLY A 480 7.43 -14.74 -9.80
N ILE A 481 8.00 -15.53 -8.89
CA ILE A 481 9.37 -15.35 -8.39
C ILE A 481 10.12 -16.68 -8.21
N THR A 482 11.45 -16.64 -8.28
CA THR A 482 12.32 -17.75 -7.82
C THR A 482 13.72 -17.25 -7.46
N SER A 483 14.57 -18.14 -6.94
CA SER A 483 16.00 -17.93 -6.69
C SER A 483 16.80 -19.00 -7.43
N GLN A 484 17.16 -18.74 -8.69
CA GLN A 484 17.89 -19.71 -9.53
C GLN A 484 19.36 -19.82 -9.13
N VAL A 485 19.93 -18.69 -8.72
CA VAL A 485 21.31 -18.51 -8.29
C VAL A 485 21.28 -18.01 -6.85
N GLU A 486 22.25 -18.44 -6.06
CA GLU A 486 22.43 -17.97 -4.69
C GLU A 486 22.65 -16.44 -4.67
N GLY A 487 22.04 -15.75 -3.70
CA GLY A 487 22.06 -14.29 -3.64
C GLY A 487 21.19 -13.58 -4.69
N GLU A 488 20.41 -14.32 -5.49
CA GLU A 488 19.55 -13.75 -6.54
C GLU A 488 18.05 -13.98 -6.29
N LEU A 489 17.25 -12.94 -6.57
CA LEU A 489 15.81 -13.06 -6.82
C LEU A 489 15.50 -12.72 -8.27
N SER A 490 14.79 -13.61 -8.97
CA SER A 490 14.29 -13.44 -10.33
C SER A 490 12.78 -13.25 -10.31
N VAL A 491 12.28 -12.10 -10.76
CA VAL A 491 10.86 -11.69 -10.74
C VAL A 491 10.33 -11.50 -12.15
N TRP A 492 9.24 -12.18 -12.50
CA TRP A 492 8.60 -12.03 -13.81
C TRP A 492 7.69 -10.81 -13.81
N LEU A 493 7.92 -9.86 -14.73
CA LEU A 493 7.22 -8.57 -14.78
C LEU A 493 6.01 -8.57 -15.73
N ASP A 494 6.14 -9.19 -16.90
CA ASP A 494 5.05 -9.39 -17.88
C ASP A 494 5.36 -10.59 -18.77
N ARG A 495 4.34 -11.14 -19.43
CA ARG A 495 4.47 -12.27 -20.35
C ARG A 495 3.46 -12.23 -21.50
N ARG A 496 3.90 -12.66 -22.68
CA ARG A 496 3.09 -12.85 -23.89
C ARG A 496 3.29 -14.25 -24.43
N ALA A 497 2.19 -14.98 -24.62
CA ALA A 497 2.22 -16.36 -25.11
C ALA A 497 1.26 -16.50 -26.30
N PRO A 498 1.76 -16.64 -27.55
CA PRO A 498 0.92 -16.68 -28.75
C PRO A 498 0.20 -18.02 -28.97
N LYS A 499 0.51 -19.04 -28.16
CA LYS A 499 -0.10 -20.36 -28.22
C LYS A 499 -0.94 -20.59 -26.96
N ASP A 500 -2.07 -21.24 -27.15
CA ASP A 500 -2.83 -21.83 -26.04
C ASP A 500 -2.01 -22.93 -25.37
N ASP A 501 -2.27 -23.20 -24.09
CA ASP A 501 -1.57 -24.21 -23.29
C ASP A 501 -2.36 -25.53 -23.17
N ASP A 502 -3.39 -25.72 -24.00
CA ASP A 502 -4.25 -26.91 -24.07
C ASP A 502 -4.97 -27.21 -22.74
N ARG A 503 -5.28 -26.17 -21.94
CA ARG A 503 -6.07 -26.27 -20.70
C ARG A 503 -7.52 -25.77 -20.85
N GLY A 504 -7.97 -25.59 -22.10
CA GLY A 504 -9.37 -25.32 -22.45
C GLY A 504 -9.74 -23.83 -22.53
N LEU A 505 -8.75 -22.94 -22.44
CA LEU A 505 -8.98 -21.51 -22.69
C LEU A 505 -9.21 -21.24 -24.17
N ASP A 506 -8.60 -22.02 -25.07
CA ASP A 506 -8.63 -21.87 -26.52
C ASP A 506 -8.27 -20.44 -26.96
N ALA A 507 -7.34 -19.80 -26.25
CA ALA A 507 -6.94 -18.43 -26.54
C ALA A 507 -5.49 -18.15 -26.14
N ALA A 508 -4.80 -17.43 -27.01
CA ALA A 508 -3.46 -16.94 -26.72
C ALA A 508 -3.49 -15.81 -25.68
N LEU A 509 -2.40 -15.69 -24.90
CA LEU A 509 -2.15 -14.54 -24.02
C LEU A 509 -1.49 -13.41 -24.82
N LEU A 510 -2.30 -12.76 -25.65
CA LEU A 510 -1.93 -11.60 -26.47
C LEU A 510 -2.80 -10.39 -26.13
N GLY A 511 -2.27 -9.19 -26.35
CA GLY A 511 -3.00 -7.94 -26.15
C GLY A 511 -2.08 -6.73 -26.14
N ARG A 512 -2.65 -5.55 -25.95
CA ARG A 512 -1.91 -4.27 -25.96
C ARG A 512 -1.93 -3.59 -24.59
N TRP A 513 -1.74 -4.36 -23.52
CA TRP A 513 -1.66 -3.81 -22.17
C TRP A 513 -0.24 -3.37 -21.84
N ILE A 514 -0.13 -2.29 -21.08
CA ILE A 514 1.11 -1.85 -20.44
C ILE A 514 1.07 -2.29 -18.98
N ALA A 515 2.16 -2.89 -18.50
CA ALA A 515 2.29 -3.40 -17.14
C ALA A 515 3.14 -2.44 -16.28
N ALA A 516 2.53 -1.85 -15.26
CA ALA A 516 3.23 -1.09 -14.23
C ALA A 516 3.43 -1.96 -12.98
N SER A 517 4.66 -2.07 -12.51
CA SER A 517 5.02 -2.78 -11.28
C SER A 517 5.78 -1.87 -10.34
N LYS A 518 5.47 -1.94 -9.04
CA LYS A 518 6.14 -1.16 -7.99
C LYS A 518 6.65 -2.09 -6.90
N PHE A 519 7.90 -1.88 -6.47
CA PHE A 519 8.59 -2.67 -5.47
C PHE A 519 9.29 -1.79 -4.42
N ARG A 520 9.64 -2.41 -3.30
CA ARG A 520 10.56 -1.87 -2.29
C ARG A 520 11.63 -2.90 -1.98
N VAL A 521 12.89 -2.48 -1.95
CA VAL A 521 14.03 -3.34 -1.60
C VAL A 521 14.66 -2.84 -0.31
N LEU A 522 14.81 -3.74 0.66
CA LEU A 522 15.49 -3.48 1.92
C LEU A 522 16.67 -4.44 2.07
N LEU A 523 17.77 -3.93 2.57
CA LEU A 523 18.92 -4.70 3.01
C LEU A 523 19.11 -4.44 4.51
N GLU A 524 18.98 -5.49 5.32
CA GLU A 524 18.92 -5.37 6.78
C GLU A 524 19.85 -6.39 7.44
N GLU A 525 20.51 -5.99 8.52
CA GLU A 525 21.22 -6.92 9.39
C GLU A 525 20.24 -7.47 10.45
N VAL A 526 19.97 -8.77 10.40
CA VAL A 526 18.98 -9.44 11.25
C VAL A 526 19.64 -10.38 12.26
N ILE A 527 19.06 -10.48 13.46
CA ILE A 527 19.51 -11.43 14.48
C ILE A 527 18.74 -12.74 14.28
N PRO A 528 19.42 -13.85 13.93
CA PRO A 528 18.74 -15.12 13.78
C PRO A 528 18.12 -15.57 15.12
N ALA A 529 16.91 -16.14 15.06
CA ALA A 529 16.28 -16.73 16.24
C ALA A 529 17.22 -17.76 16.88
N LYS A 530 17.43 -17.66 18.21
CA LYS A 530 18.21 -18.65 18.96
C LYS A 530 17.51 -20.00 18.82
N THR A 531 18.19 -20.97 18.22
CA THR A 531 17.76 -22.36 18.20
C THR A 531 17.87 -22.92 19.62
N HIS A 532 16.83 -22.76 20.42
CA HIS A 532 16.58 -23.72 21.49
C HIS A 532 15.94 -24.95 20.84
N ASP A 533 16.43 -26.12 21.21
CA ASP A 533 16.20 -27.47 20.64
C ASP A 533 14.73 -27.96 20.59
N ASP A 534 13.72 -27.09 20.61
CA ASP A 534 12.31 -27.48 20.74
C ASP A 534 11.32 -26.69 19.84
N LEU A 535 11.77 -26.11 18.72
CA LEU A 535 10.87 -25.33 17.86
C LEU A 535 10.97 -25.69 16.37
N THR A 536 10.17 -26.67 15.98
CA THR A 536 9.54 -26.75 14.65
C THR A 536 8.54 -25.61 14.37
N ASP A 537 8.44 -24.60 15.27
CA ASP A 537 7.31 -23.65 15.38
C ASP A 537 7.66 -22.16 15.14
N VAL A 538 8.86 -21.79 14.71
CA VAL A 538 9.15 -20.38 14.38
C VAL A 538 8.68 -20.05 12.96
N VAL A 539 7.52 -19.42 12.86
CA VAL A 539 6.98 -18.93 11.57
C VAL A 539 7.87 -17.81 11.04
N PRO A 540 8.44 -17.94 9.83
CA PRO A 540 9.28 -16.91 9.24
C PRO A 540 8.50 -15.59 9.11
N GLN A 541 9.18 -14.47 9.37
CA GLN A 541 8.53 -13.16 9.44
C GLN A 541 9.44 -12.02 8.99
N LEU A 542 8.83 -10.95 8.49
CA LEU A 542 9.51 -9.69 8.18
C LEU A 542 10.14 -9.04 9.43
N THR A 543 11.06 -8.11 9.20
CA THR A 543 11.45 -7.12 10.22
C THR A 543 10.31 -6.10 10.41
N LEU A 544 10.34 -5.36 11.52
CA LEU A 544 9.37 -4.28 11.74
C LEU A 544 9.44 -3.22 10.64
N THR A 545 10.66 -2.81 10.23
CA THR A 545 10.86 -1.81 9.18
C THR A 545 10.30 -2.28 7.85
N ALA A 546 10.63 -3.49 7.39
CA ALA A 546 10.08 -4.04 6.17
C ALA A 546 8.55 -4.15 6.22
N HIS A 547 7.99 -4.49 7.38
CA HIS A 547 6.55 -4.54 7.56
C HIS A 547 5.88 -3.16 7.43
N LEU A 548 6.44 -2.12 8.06
CA LEU A 548 5.91 -0.75 7.94
C LEU A 548 6.02 -0.20 6.51
N VAL A 549 7.11 -0.51 5.81
CA VAL A 549 7.27 -0.16 4.39
C VAL A 549 6.25 -0.90 3.53
N LEU A 550 5.94 -2.17 3.85
CA LEU A 550 4.92 -2.95 3.16
C LEU A 550 3.52 -2.35 3.34
N LEU A 551 3.19 -1.90 4.56
CA LEU A 551 1.92 -1.23 4.83
C LEU A 551 1.79 0.08 4.07
N ASP A 552 2.86 0.88 3.95
CA ASP A 552 2.87 2.10 3.13
C ASP A 552 2.61 1.78 1.65
N LEU A 553 3.24 0.71 1.14
CA LEU A 553 3.10 0.25 -0.23
C LEU A 553 1.69 -0.27 -0.56
N LEU A 554 1.07 -1.05 0.34
CA LEU A 554 -0.23 -1.70 0.10
C LEU A 554 -1.43 -0.85 0.54
N ARG A 555 -1.22 0.15 1.40
CA ARG A 555 -2.26 1.03 1.97
C ARG A 555 -1.81 2.50 1.86
N PRO A 556 -1.63 3.01 0.63
CA PRO A 556 -1.22 4.40 0.41
C PRO A 556 -2.26 5.39 0.96
N VAL A 557 -1.87 6.65 1.10
CA VAL A 557 -2.81 7.74 1.40
C VAL A 557 -3.80 7.94 0.26
N GLN A 558 -5.02 8.35 0.56
CA GLN A 558 -5.95 8.91 -0.44
C GLN A 558 -5.92 10.43 -0.38
N ARG A 559 -5.89 11.07 -1.55
CA ARG A 559 -5.84 12.53 -1.72
C ARG A 559 -7.14 13.06 -2.28
N PHE A 560 -7.62 14.16 -1.71
CA PHE A 560 -8.82 14.87 -2.14
C PHE A 560 -8.50 16.34 -2.31
N SER A 561 -8.80 16.92 -3.46
CA SER A 561 -8.86 18.38 -3.60
C SER A 561 -10.21 18.88 -3.08
N VAL A 562 -10.18 20.04 -2.44
CA VAL A 562 -11.38 20.69 -1.89
C VAL A 562 -11.38 22.15 -2.33
N ASP A 563 -12.54 22.62 -2.78
CA ASP A 563 -12.79 24.03 -3.04
C ASP A 563 -12.45 24.89 -1.81
N PRO A 564 -11.76 26.04 -1.95
CA PRO A 564 -11.30 26.83 -0.81
C PRO A 564 -12.43 27.35 0.10
N HIS A 565 -13.60 27.68 -0.47
CA HIS A 565 -14.74 28.14 0.31
C HIS A 565 -15.29 26.98 1.15
N LEU A 566 -15.46 25.79 0.56
CA LEU A 566 -15.85 24.60 1.32
C LEU A 566 -14.80 24.22 2.39
N ALA A 567 -13.52 24.28 2.05
CA ALA A 567 -12.42 23.99 2.97
C ALA A 567 -12.37 24.95 4.17
N SER A 568 -12.85 26.19 4.01
CA SER A 568 -12.96 27.15 5.12
C SER A 568 -14.00 26.75 6.18
N LEU A 569 -14.97 25.90 5.82
CA LEU A 569 -16.00 25.38 6.72
C LEU A 569 -15.58 24.06 7.39
N MET A 570 -14.56 23.39 6.85
CA MET A 570 -14.06 22.09 7.30
C MET A 570 -12.98 22.22 8.38
N SER A 571 -12.90 21.21 9.26
CA SER A 571 -11.74 21.11 10.15
C SER A 571 -10.45 20.93 9.32
N PRO A 572 -9.33 21.62 9.65
CA PRO A 572 -8.05 21.41 8.98
C PRO A 572 -7.43 20.03 9.26
N TRP A 573 -7.80 19.39 10.37
CA TRP A 573 -7.42 17.99 10.64
C TRP A 573 -8.54 17.27 11.41
N LEU A 574 -8.57 15.96 11.28
CA LEU A 574 -9.44 15.07 12.05
C LEU A 574 -8.74 13.75 12.26
N THR A 575 -8.61 13.30 13.51
CA THR A 575 -8.18 11.94 13.84
C THR A 575 -9.39 11.11 14.24
N LEU A 576 -9.54 9.95 13.60
CA LEU A 576 -10.59 9.00 13.93
C LEU A 576 -10.20 8.14 15.15
N MET A 577 -8.90 8.10 15.50
CA MET A 577 -8.35 7.39 16.66
C MET A 577 -7.46 8.32 17.54
N PRO A 578 -8.02 9.38 18.17
CA PRO A 578 -7.26 10.47 18.81
C PRO A 578 -6.40 10.08 20.03
N GLN A 579 -6.67 8.93 20.66
CA GLN A 579 -6.08 8.56 21.95
C GLN A 579 -5.51 7.14 21.93
N PHE A 580 -5.31 6.57 20.74
CA PHE A 580 -4.92 5.19 20.61
C PHE A 580 -4.08 4.97 19.35
N MET A 581 -2.91 4.37 19.55
CA MET A 581 -2.14 3.76 18.48
C MET A 581 -2.24 2.25 18.64
N LEU A 582 -2.56 1.57 17.55
CA LEU A 582 -2.64 0.11 17.57
C LEU A 582 -1.23 -0.47 17.72
N PRO A 583 -1.00 -1.48 18.58
CA PRO A 583 0.32 -2.10 18.69
C PRO A 583 0.75 -2.65 17.33
N CYS A 584 2.02 -2.51 16.97
CA CYS A 584 2.49 -2.76 15.59
C CYS A 584 2.40 -4.23 15.16
N ALA A 585 2.19 -5.15 16.10
CA ALA A 585 1.87 -6.54 15.81
C ALA A 585 0.40 -6.77 15.41
N TYR A 586 -0.47 -5.75 15.47
CA TYR A 586 -1.88 -5.84 15.13
C TYR A 586 -2.19 -5.04 13.86
N GLU A 587 -3.09 -5.59 13.05
CA GLU A 587 -3.59 -4.94 11.84
C GLU A 587 -5.12 -4.88 11.85
N VAL A 588 -5.68 -3.72 11.52
CA VAL A 588 -7.10 -3.61 11.16
C VAL A 588 -7.28 -4.11 9.73
N VAL A 589 -7.79 -5.32 9.57
CA VAL A 589 -8.02 -5.90 8.23
C VAL A 589 -9.25 -5.27 7.59
N SER A 590 -10.35 -5.13 8.34
CA SER A 590 -11.58 -4.48 7.89
C SER A 590 -12.32 -3.85 9.07
N LEU A 591 -12.91 -2.68 8.84
CA LEU A 591 -13.91 -2.06 9.72
C LEU A 591 -15.08 -1.68 8.82
N LYS A 592 -16.26 -2.26 9.06
CA LYS A 592 -17.42 -2.06 8.19
C LYS A 592 -18.71 -1.93 8.98
N THR A 593 -19.60 -1.07 8.50
CA THR A 593 -21.00 -1.03 8.96
C THR A 593 -21.87 -2.00 8.16
N PHE A 594 -22.80 -2.68 8.84
CA PHE A 594 -23.82 -3.51 8.19
C PHE A 594 -25.05 -2.69 7.82
N HIS A 595 -25.62 -2.95 6.64
CA HIS A 595 -26.84 -2.29 6.20
C HIS A 595 -28.07 -3.15 6.57
N SER A 596 -28.74 -2.79 7.66
CA SER A 596 -30.21 -2.76 7.78
C SER A 596 -30.67 -2.61 9.25
N PRO A 597 -31.69 -1.77 9.52
CA PRO A 597 -32.43 -1.71 10.79
C PRO A 597 -33.27 -2.96 11.14
N ALA A 598 -33.40 -3.97 10.27
CA ALA A 598 -34.19 -5.18 10.56
C ALA A 598 -33.73 -6.43 9.79
N VAL A 599 -33.75 -7.57 10.51
CA VAL A 599 -33.97 -8.97 10.10
C VAL A 599 -32.86 -9.99 10.39
N LEU A 600 -31.56 -9.71 10.25
CA LEU A 600 -30.55 -10.79 10.43
C LEU A 600 -30.00 -10.95 11.86
N LEU A 601 -30.16 -9.95 12.75
CA LEU A 601 -29.56 -9.94 14.09
C LEU A 601 -30.58 -9.60 15.19
N LYS A 602 -31.81 -10.13 15.10
CA LYS A 602 -32.86 -9.92 16.11
C LYS A 602 -32.46 -10.37 17.53
N SER A 603 -31.45 -11.24 17.67
CA SER A 603 -30.93 -11.70 18.97
C SER A 603 -29.88 -10.77 19.61
N ALA A 604 -29.34 -9.81 18.85
CA ALA A 604 -28.41 -8.79 19.35
C ALA A 604 -29.14 -7.45 19.43
N SER A 605 -29.73 -7.17 20.58
CA SER A 605 -30.47 -5.94 20.88
C SER A 605 -29.55 -4.71 20.80
N SER A 606 -29.42 -4.12 19.61
CA SER A 606 -28.89 -2.76 19.44
C SER A 606 -30.04 -1.77 19.22
N PRO A 607 -30.22 -0.75 20.07
CA PRO A 607 -31.30 0.24 19.96
C PRO A 607 -31.24 1.12 18.70
N SER A 608 -30.13 1.12 17.94
CA SER A 608 -29.86 2.11 16.87
C SER A 608 -29.73 1.54 15.45
N GLY A 609 -29.85 0.22 15.25
CA GLY A 609 -29.91 -0.37 13.89
C GLY A 609 -28.62 -0.37 13.05
N SER A 610 -27.51 0.24 13.51
CA SER A 610 -26.19 0.14 12.88
C SER A 610 -25.23 -0.68 13.74
N GLN A 611 -24.77 -1.83 13.24
CA GLN A 611 -23.71 -2.62 13.87
C GLN A 611 -22.40 -2.38 13.13
N LEU A 612 -21.32 -2.14 13.88
CA LEU A 612 -19.96 -2.05 13.36
C LEU A 612 -19.28 -3.40 13.54
N GLY A 613 -18.64 -3.87 12.48
CA GLY A 613 -17.85 -5.09 12.48
C GLY A 613 -16.38 -4.78 12.27
N LEU A 614 -15.51 -5.46 12.99
CA LEU A 614 -14.06 -5.30 12.96
C LEU A 614 -13.40 -6.66 12.72
N VAL A 615 -12.50 -6.76 11.74
CA VAL A 615 -11.55 -7.88 11.64
C VAL A 615 -10.18 -7.38 12.07
N LEU A 616 -9.59 -8.07 13.05
CA LEU A 616 -8.21 -7.85 13.46
C LEU A 616 -7.36 -9.06 13.10
N ARG A 617 -6.13 -8.79 12.71
CA ARG A 617 -5.07 -9.78 12.58
C ARG A 617 -3.97 -9.46 13.57
N ARG A 618 -3.38 -10.48 14.17
CA ARG A 618 -2.14 -10.37 14.95
C ARG A 618 -1.02 -11.09 14.23
N LEU A 619 0.05 -10.38 13.94
CA LEU A 619 1.27 -10.85 13.32
C LEU A 619 2.12 -11.64 14.33
N PRO A 620 2.94 -12.60 13.87
CA PRO A 620 3.98 -13.18 14.70
C PRO A 620 5.07 -12.14 15.02
N THR A 621 5.88 -12.44 16.02
CA THR A 621 7.01 -11.59 16.45
C THR A 621 7.91 -11.25 15.26
N PHE A 622 8.18 -9.96 15.09
CA PHE A 622 9.05 -9.48 14.02
C PHE A 622 10.48 -10.02 14.17
N THR A 623 11.16 -10.21 13.05
CA THR A 623 12.58 -10.57 13.08
C THR A 623 13.38 -9.38 13.62
N PRO A 624 14.18 -9.55 14.69
CA PRO A 624 14.99 -8.48 15.27
C PRO A 624 16.15 -8.07 14.33
N THR A 625 16.53 -6.79 14.37
CA THR A 625 17.63 -6.21 13.57
C THR A 625 18.76 -5.68 14.45
N VAL A 626 19.97 -5.60 13.89
CA VAL A 626 21.14 -4.96 14.52
C VAL A 626 21.15 -3.46 14.16
N GLY A 627 21.42 -2.59 15.15
CA GLY A 627 21.69 -1.17 14.89
C GLY A 627 20.47 -0.24 14.72
N LEU A 628 19.43 -0.38 15.53
CA LEU A 628 18.30 0.56 15.55
C LEU A 628 18.72 1.97 16.05
N GLY A 629 19.12 2.84 15.12
CA GLY A 629 18.82 4.26 15.20
C GLY A 629 17.33 4.42 14.92
N THR A 630 16.51 4.42 15.96
CA THR A 630 15.05 4.42 15.88
C THR A 630 14.52 5.70 15.21
N PRO A 631 13.81 5.63 14.07
CA PRO A 631 12.80 6.65 13.77
C PRO A 631 11.79 6.66 14.92
N GLN A 632 11.25 7.81 15.31
CA GLN A 632 10.24 7.96 16.39
C GLN A 632 9.09 6.92 16.34
N GLN A 633 8.76 6.36 15.16
CA GLN A 633 7.75 5.29 15.01
C GLN A 633 8.14 3.96 15.68
N THR A 634 9.44 3.62 15.72
CA THR A 634 9.91 2.34 16.26
C THR A 634 9.97 2.32 17.79
N SER A 635 10.06 3.48 18.46
CA SER A 635 10.04 3.55 19.92
C SER A 635 8.67 3.17 20.51
N PHE A 636 7.57 3.51 19.83
CA PHE A 636 6.22 3.06 20.20
C PHE A 636 6.06 1.54 20.01
N CYS A 637 6.53 1.01 18.87
CA CYS A 637 6.43 -0.43 18.59
C CYS A 637 7.27 -1.29 19.54
N ASN A 638 8.31 -0.72 20.16
CA ASN A 638 9.22 -1.40 21.09
C ASN A 638 8.87 -1.18 22.57
N ALA A 639 7.90 -0.31 22.88
CA ALA A 639 7.43 -0.15 24.26
C ALA A 639 6.68 -1.41 24.71
N ASP A 640 6.62 -1.70 26.02
CA ASP A 640 5.79 -2.75 26.62
C ASP A 640 4.29 -2.40 26.42
N VAL A 641 3.82 -2.47 25.18
CA VAL A 641 2.43 -2.28 24.83
C VAL A 641 1.69 -3.53 25.26
N THR A 642 0.70 -3.34 26.13
CA THR A 642 -0.13 -4.44 26.63
C THR A 642 -0.68 -5.26 25.48
N ASP A 643 -0.62 -6.58 25.62
CA ASP A 643 -1.14 -7.54 24.65
C ASP A 643 -2.67 -7.43 24.45
N GLU A 644 -3.35 -6.75 25.37
CA GLU A 644 -4.77 -6.43 25.33
C GLU A 644 -5.05 -5.07 24.69
N ILE A 645 -6.06 -5.02 23.84
CA ILE A 645 -6.59 -3.83 23.19
C ILE A 645 -7.86 -3.40 23.93
N ASP A 646 -7.84 -2.19 24.49
CA ASP A 646 -9.03 -1.56 25.08
C ASP A 646 -9.92 -0.93 24.00
N ILE A 647 -11.15 -1.42 23.88
CA ILE A 647 -12.09 -1.01 22.82
C ILE A 647 -12.52 0.45 22.98
N GLN A 648 -12.68 0.91 24.23
CA GLN A 648 -13.07 2.28 24.52
C GLN A 648 -11.99 3.28 24.09
N SER A 649 -10.73 2.95 24.32
CA SER A 649 -9.59 3.77 23.88
C SER A 649 -9.48 3.77 22.36
N MET A 650 -9.54 2.58 21.74
CA MET A 650 -9.43 2.40 20.28
C MET A 650 -10.51 3.17 19.50
N PHE A 651 -11.76 3.16 19.98
CA PHE A 651 -12.91 3.78 19.31
C PHE A 651 -13.56 4.89 20.14
N SER A 652 -12.74 5.66 20.86
CA SER A 652 -13.19 6.75 21.74
C SER A 652 -14.05 7.80 21.02
N SER A 653 -13.70 8.12 19.78
CA SER A 653 -14.45 9.02 18.89
C SER A 653 -15.87 8.52 18.55
N LEU A 654 -16.06 7.20 18.51
CA LEU A 654 -17.36 6.54 18.31
C LEU A 654 -18.06 6.19 19.63
N LYS A 655 -17.42 6.37 20.78
CA LYS A 655 -17.94 5.99 22.11
C LYS A 655 -18.32 4.50 22.25
N LEU A 656 -17.74 3.64 21.42
CA LEU A 656 -17.90 2.18 21.54
C LEU A 656 -17.15 1.71 22.78
N ARG A 657 -17.67 0.68 23.46
CA ARG A 657 -17.11 0.19 24.72
C ARG A 657 -16.85 -1.30 24.74
N TYR A 658 -17.55 -2.06 23.90
CA TYR A 658 -17.44 -3.51 23.94
C TYR A 658 -17.29 -4.11 22.56
N ALA A 659 -16.55 -5.21 22.50
CA ALA A 659 -16.45 -6.07 21.34
C ALA A 659 -16.90 -7.48 21.71
N ALA A 660 -17.61 -8.15 20.81
CA ALA A 660 -17.93 -9.56 20.90
C ALA A 660 -17.31 -10.30 19.72
N ASN A 661 -16.44 -11.26 20.01
CA ASN A 661 -15.87 -12.13 18.99
C ASN A 661 -16.99 -12.97 18.34
N THR A 662 -16.96 -13.07 17.01
CA THR A 662 -17.77 -14.01 16.24
C THR A 662 -16.94 -15.21 15.85
N ARG A 663 -17.50 -16.42 15.97
CA ARG A 663 -16.85 -17.69 15.58
C ARG A 663 -16.32 -17.71 14.14
N ARG A 664 -16.92 -16.91 13.24
CA ARG A 664 -16.58 -16.84 11.82
C ARG A 664 -16.06 -15.46 11.45
N VAL A 665 -15.00 -15.42 10.65
CA VAL A 665 -14.41 -14.16 10.13
C VAL A 665 -15.36 -13.36 9.21
N THR A 666 -16.48 -13.97 8.77
CA THR A 666 -17.53 -13.30 8.01
C THR A 666 -18.36 -12.31 8.82
N MET A 667 -18.19 -12.31 10.16
CA MET A 667 -18.97 -11.51 11.12
C MET A 667 -20.47 -11.84 11.12
N VAL A 668 -20.87 -12.99 10.59
CA VAL A 668 -22.24 -13.48 10.65
C VAL A 668 -22.32 -14.50 11.79
N PRO A 669 -22.97 -14.17 12.92
CA PRO A 669 -23.14 -15.10 14.03
C PRO A 669 -24.00 -16.29 13.62
N GLU A 670 -23.73 -17.44 14.22
CA GLU A 670 -24.63 -18.60 14.10
C GLU A 670 -25.97 -18.32 14.81
N PRO A 671 -27.10 -18.93 14.40
CA PRO A 671 -28.42 -18.63 14.98
C PRO A 671 -28.52 -18.70 16.51
N ASN A 672 -27.69 -19.53 17.16
CA ASN A 672 -27.65 -19.72 18.62
C ASN A 672 -26.31 -19.30 19.24
N GLU A 673 -25.50 -18.51 18.53
CA GLU A 673 -24.20 -18.05 19.03
C GLU A 673 -24.38 -17.03 20.16
N GLN A 674 -23.85 -17.34 21.34
CA GLN A 674 -23.81 -16.40 22.46
C GLN A 674 -22.64 -15.43 22.28
N LEU A 675 -22.96 -14.16 22.07
CA LEU A 675 -21.98 -13.09 21.91
C LEU A 675 -21.44 -12.63 23.27
N ASN A 676 -20.19 -12.97 23.55
CA ASN A 676 -19.50 -12.58 24.78
C ASN A 676 -18.86 -11.19 24.63
N TRP A 677 -19.57 -10.16 25.07
CA TRP A 677 -19.13 -8.76 25.03
C TRP A 677 -18.05 -8.48 26.08
N ARG A 678 -16.89 -7.96 25.64
CA ARG A 678 -15.75 -7.61 26.50
C ARG A 678 -15.26 -6.20 26.19
N SER A 679 -14.75 -5.50 27.21
CA SER A 679 -14.14 -4.17 27.06
C SER A 679 -12.72 -4.23 26.52
N THR A 680 -12.02 -5.35 26.76
CA THR A 680 -10.70 -5.63 26.21
C THR A 680 -10.72 -6.88 25.34
N ILE A 681 -9.89 -6.90 24.29
CA ILE A 681 -9.70 -8.05 23.42
C ILE A 681 -8.21 -8.36 23.26
N ARG A 682 -7.89 -9.63 23.04
CA ARG A 682 -6.53 -10.11 22.79
C ARG A 682 -6.58 -11.22 21.76
N LEU A 683 -5.72 -11.15 20.75
CA LEU A 683 -5.59 -12.20 19.74
C LEU A 683 -4.35 -13.04 20.04
N ARG A 684 -4.41 -14.32 19.65
CA ARG A 684 -3.22 -15.18 19.60
C ARG A 684 -2.31 -14.76 18.44
N SER A 685 -1.02 -15.07 18.53
CA SER A 685 -0.07 -14.89 17.41
C SER A 685 -0.60 -15.59 16.15
N ILE A 686 -0.52 -14.94 14.99
CA ILE A 686 -1.08 -15.39 13.70
C ILE A 686 -2.62 -15.48 13.72
N GLY A 687 -3.28 -14.98 14.76
CA GLY A 687 -4.74 -14.95 14.86
C GLY A 687 -5.38 -13.98 13.87
N LEU A 688 -6.48 -14.40 13.25
CA LEU A 688 -7.39 -13.56 12.46
C LEU A 688 -8.79 -13.72 13.05
N GLU A 689 -9.27 -12.68 13.72
CA GLU A 689 -10.52 -12.73 14.48
C GLU A 689 -11.46 -11.60 14.08
N ALA A 690 -12.76 -11.89 14.11
CA ALA A 690 -13.82 -10.95 13.77
C ALA A 690 -14.63 -10.60 15.02
N PHE A 691 -15.03 -9.33 15.12
CA PHE A 691 -15.73 -8.77 16.26
C PHE A 691 -16.92 -7.92 15.81
N LEU A 692 -18.02 -8.01 16.55
CA LEU A 692 -19.08 -7.01 16.53
C LEU A 692 -18.81 -5.98 17.63
N LEU A 693 -19.04 -4.70 17.36
CA LEU A 693 -18.78 -3.59 18.29
C LEU A 693 -20.08 -2.95 18.78
N ARG A 694 -20.11 -2.54 20.06
CA ARG A 694 -21.22 -1.76 20.65
C ARG A 694 -20.76 -0.69 21.63
#